data_AF-A0AAV1ZSZ1-F1
#
_entry.id   AF-A0AAV1ZSZ1-F1
#
_cell.length_a   1.000
_cell.length_b   1.000
_cell.length_c   1.000
_cell.angle_alpha   90.00
_cell.angle_beta   90.00
_cell.angle_gamma   90.00
#
_symmetry.space_group_name_H-M   'P 1'
#
loop_
_entity.id
_entity.type
_entity.pdbx_description
1 polymer ?
#
loop_
_entity_poly.entity_id
_entity_poly.type
_entity_poly.pdbx_seq_one_letter_code
_entity_poly.pdbx_strand_id
1 'polypeptide(L)'
;MKDKIDDDLILLIPEKNQRKCVPLLWILVIVLFGLCFFSIVFWHQKCIEIQFNEVIMTKSYSSPVCAGISDLDKFDCHPDDYTSELSCLQRGCCYQAKEENMTFPPLNVPYCFYPSNYDGYKLQNITKDSRHITADLKRSSLSGFPNDVLHLHLVITFIDDNVLRIKITDPNAARFEVPIPINDGLKQLNKPNYVVSIDSQTGQLTITRNSSGAIVFKTSLSQMVYSDQFLQLSSYLPSPYIYGIGEHYGSFLRNVNWTRLTLFNTDKEPTPNYPLYGSQPFYLSLEEDGNANGVFLFNSNAMDVILQPTPAITFRPIGGVFDFFIMLGPSPANVIQQFTGIVGRPFLPPYWSLGFHLCRYGYNSVNQTRETMQRNLNAGIPLDVQWNDIDYMDKFKDFTYDKDKFAGLPEFVEELHSNGMHYVVITDPGISSSEKPGTYPPFDDGLKADLFLKNPNDSLFIGKVWTDGGTVFPDFSHPNATNYWSKQLTDFHSQVKVDGLWIDMNEPSNVIDGGVGGCIKSSFEDPPYLPGGNNPLRHRTACMTSKHYKTIHYNEHNLMGYREAAATNLALKKIRQKRPFVISRASFLGQGVHSGHWSGDISSTWDDMRYSIPSILNFNLYGVPMVGSDICGFNFNTTVPLCARWQSLGAFYPFSRNHNDASAVDQDPASLGSTVIAATKKSLEVRYVLLPYLYSLFVRSHIYGDTVARPLFFEYPQDKNTYSIDEQFLLGPAFMVMPVLYENAVNVTAYFPKGRWYDGDGRLIQSAGEKILIQVPLTDIAIAYRGGYVLPLKIPANNTAFSRKNSFVLLCTLDENLQANGELYWDDGDSLDSYTDGKYNHIKFALKNNTLSSTVVNKGYNDSMIMNMIQMTGIDKSPKTVSVNGRNCSEVPATKTLGVNVFSSIKMRKILDENTLKHQFCKYQPFDKGFTIVMDAISLLSPINIVWK
;
A
#
# COMPACT_ATOMS: atom_id res chain seq x y z
N MET A 1 17.90 25.44 42.43
CA MET A 1 17.76 25.98 43.82
C MET A 1 18.13 27.46 43.80
N LYS A 2 17.81 28.18 44.88
CA LYS A 2 17.64 29.65 44.92
C LYS A 2 18.87 30.45 45.37
N ASP A 3 18.97 31.65 44.79
CA ASP A 3 19.27 32.98 45.36
C ASP A 3 20.55 33.30 46.18
N LYS A 4 21.17 34.44 45.77
CA LYS A 4 21.84 35.56 46.52
C LYS A 4 23.16 35.96 45.85
N ILE A 5 23.39 37.18 45.33
CA ILE A 5 23.20 38.57 45.85
C ILE A 5 24.12 38.88 47.04
N ASP A 6 25.10 39.75 46.80
CA ASP A 6 25.33 40.98 47.59
C ASP A 6 26.21 41.96 46.77
N ASP A 7 25.81 43.24 46.76
CA ASP A 7 26.63 44.41 46.42
C ASP A 7 27.50 44.78 47.67
N ASP A 8 28.33 45.82 47.80
CA ASP A 8 28.31 47.16 47.21
C ASP A 8 29.55 48.01 47.65
N LEU A 9 29.84 49.14 46.97
CA LEU A 9 30.40 50.42 47.51
C LEU A 9 31.83 50.47 48.19
N ILE A 10 32.71 51.52 48.16
CA ILE A 10 32.86 52.86 47.51
C ILE A 10 34.37 53.33 47.47
N LEU A 11 34.60 54.52 46.87
CA LEU A 11 35.33 55.72 47.40
C LEU A 11 36.75 56.08 46.88
N LEU A 12 36.86 57.13 46.03
CA LEU A 12 37.41 58.47 46.36
C LEU A 12 37.71 59.39 45.14
N ILE A 13 37.56 60.71 45.35
CA ILE A 13 37.71 61.84 44.39
C ILE A 13 38.19 63.05 45.22
N PRO A 14 39.27 63.81 44.91
CA PRO A 14 39.25 64.93 43.92
C PRO A 14 40.68 65.33 43.37
N GLU A 15 41.04 66.51 42.78
CA GLU A 15 40.36 67.76 42.36
C GLU A 15 41.12 68.55 41.22
N LYS A 16 40.38 69.37 40.45
CA LYS A 16 40.68 70.72 39.88
C LYS A 16 41.78 71.05 38.83
N ASN A 17 41.28 71.75 37.79
CA ASN A 17 41.84 72.92 37.05
C ASN A 17 42.97 72.69 35.99
N GLN A 18 43.00 73.36 34.81
CA GLN A 18 42.19 74.50 34.29
C GLN A 18 42.21 74.65 32.73
N ARG A 19 41.14 75.27 32.17
CA ARG A 19 41.02 76.06 30.89
C ARG A 19 40.77 75.40 29.51
N LYS A 20 39.55 75.68 29.02
CA LYS A 20 39.13 76.15 27.67
C LYS A 20 39.34 75.26 26.42
N CYS A 21 38.23 74.71 25.91
CA CYS A 21 37.57 75.17 24.67
C CYS A 21 36.17 74.51 24.52
N VAL A 22 35.24 75.16 23.80
CA VAL A 22 33.87 74.67 23.55
C VAL A 22 33.66 74.45 22.05
N PRO A 23 33.07 73.32 21.65
CA PRO A 23 32.29 73.28 20.42
C PRO A 23 30.91 72.58 20.59
N LEU A 24 29.84 73.38 20.49
CA LEU A 24 28.84 73.24 19.42
C LEU A 24 28.22 71.85 19.06
N LEU A 25 28.04 70.92 20.01
CA LEU A 25 27.22 69.71 19.77
C LEU A 25 26.01 69.52 20.71
N TRP A 26 25.92 70.26 21.83
CA TRP A 26 24.87 70.07 22.85
C TRP A 26 23.59 70.88 22.66
N ILE A 27 23.54 71.78 21.68
CA ILE A 27 22.35 72.62 21.41
C ILE A 27 21.29 71.87 20.58
N LEU A 28 21.70 70.90 19.74
CA LEU A 28 20.77 70.10 18.92
C LEU A 28 19.96 69.06 19.71
N VAL A 29 20.52 68.53 20.81
CA VAL A 29 19.86 67.50 21.63
C VAL A 29 18.70 68.08 22.47
N ILE A 30 18.82 69.33 22.93
CA ILE A 30 17.80 69.98 23.76
C ILE A 30 16.59 70.44 22.93
N VAL A 31 16.78 70.81 21.66
CA VAL A 31 15.68 71.25 20.76
C VAL A 31 14.80 70.07 20.32
N LEU A 32 15.37 68.87 20.11
CA LEU A 32 14.60 67.69 19.69
C LEU A 32 13.76 67.07 20.81
N PHE A 33 14.22 67.10 22.06
CA PHE A 33 13.41 66.63 23.20
C PHE A 33 12.25 67.56 23.57
N GLY A 34 12.37 68.87 23.32
CA GLY A 34 11.32 69.86 23.61
C GLY A 34 10.08 69.73 22.72
N LEU A 35 10.23 69.27 21.47
CA LEU A 35 9.11 69.16 20.52
C LEU A 35 8.23 67.93 20.77
N CYS A 36 8.78 66.83 21.28
CA CYS A 36 7.98 65.63 21.60
C CYS A 36 7.03 65.82 22.80
N PHE A 37 7.37 66.71 23.76
CA PHE A 37 6.55 66.90 24.96
C PHE A 37 5.31 67.79 24.72
N PHE A 38 5.39 68.76 23.79
CA PHE A 38 4.25 69.63 23.47
C PHE A 38 3.16 68.94 22.63
N SER A 39 3.51 67.94 21.82
CA SER A 39 2.53 67.13 21.08
C SER A 39 1.72 66.18 21.97
N ILE A 40 2.27 65.74 23.11
CA ILE A 40 1.58 64.82 24.03
C ILE A 40 0.52 65.54 24.87
N VAL A 41 0.76 66.78 25.28
CA VAL A 41 -0.18 67.54 26.13
C VAL A 41 -1.40 68.08 25.34
N PHE A 42 -1.24 68.39 24.05
CA PHE A 42 -2.38 68.84 23.22
C PHE A 42 -3.27 67.71 22.67
N TRP A 43 -2.88 66.44 22.83
CA TRP A 43 -3.67 65.26 22.43
C TRP A 43 -4.47 64.61 23.58
N HIS A 44 -4.59 65.29 24.72
CA HIS A 44 -5.42 64.86 25.87
C HIS A 44 -6.58 65.80 26.20
N GLN A 45 -6.84 66.82 25.37
CA GLN A 45 -7.98 67.74 25.51
C GLN A 45 -8.70 67.99 24.18
N LYS A 46 -9.28 66.92 23.63
CA LYS A 46 -10.52 66.97 22.81
C LYS A 46 -11.06 65.56 22.63
N CYS A 47 -11.83 65.09 23.62
CA CYS A 47 -12.82 64.05 23.38
C CYS A 47 -13.91 64.64 22.49
N ILE A 48 -13.67 64.64 21.18
CA ILE A 48 -14.74 64.65 20.19
C ILE A 48 -15.32 63.23 20.23
N GLU A 49 -16.63 63.10 20.41
CA GLU A 49 -17.34 61.88 20.03
C GLU A 49 -17.21 61.72 18.52
N ILE A 50 -16.08 61.16 18.08
CA ILE A 50 -16.03 60.44 16.83
C ILE A 50 -16.87 59.21 17.12
N GLN A 51 -18.16 59.28 16.78
CA GLN A 51 -18.90 58.07 16.46
C GLN A 51 -18.04 57.34 15.43
N PHE A 52 -17.38 56.27 15.88
CA PHE A 52 -17.31 55.09 15.04
C PHE A 52 -18.75 54.70 14.79
N ASN A 53 -19.33 55.28 13.73
CA ASN A 53 -20.10 54.48 12.83
C ASN A 53 -19.14 53.36 12.42
N GLU A 54 -19.18 52.28 13.20
CA GLU A 54 -19.14 50.96 12.63
C GLU A 54 -19.97 51.02 11.36
N VAL A 55 -19.28 51.16 10.23
CA VAL A 55 -19.79 50.66 8.97
C VAL A 55 -19.71 49.15 9.12
N ILE A 56 -20.61 48.59 9.92
CA ILE A 56 -21.19 47.29 9.63
C ILE A 56 -21.70 47.48 8.22
N MET A 57 -20.89 47.06 7.25
CA MET A 57 -21.43 46.70 5.96
C MET A 57 -22.36 45.53 6.25
N THR A 58 -23.63 45.86 6.48
CA THR A 58 -24.75 44.94 6.42
C THR A 58 -24.90 44.49 4.97
N LYS A 59 -23.88 43.78 4.45
CA LYS A 59 -24.10 42.74 3.47
C LYS A 59 -25.21 41.90 4.06
N SER A 60 -26.36 41.90 3.42
CA SER A 60 -27.49 41.06 3.79
C SER A 60 -27.15 39.61 3.43
N TYR A 61 -26.26 39.00 4.22
CA TYR A 61 -26.09 37.56 4.22
C TYR A 61 -27.44 36.97 4.60
N SER A 62 -27.99 36.11 3.74
CA SER A 62 -29.15 35.31 4.11
C SER A 62 -28.78 34.49 5.33
N SER A 63 -29.53 34.63 6.42
CA SER A 63 -29.27 33.89 7.65
C SER A 63 -29.14 32.38 7.37
N PRO A 64 -28.18 31.68 8.02
CA PRO A 64 -27.95 30.27 7.74
C PRO A 64 -29.17 29.43 8.16
N VAL A 65 -29.65 28.58 7.26
CA VAL A 65 -30.79 27.69 7.49
C VAL A 65 -30.30 26.42 8.18
N CYS A 66 -30.30 26.47 9.51
CA CYS A 66 -29.76 25.42 10.38
C CYS A 66 -30.80 24.36 10.79
N ALA A 67 -32.09 24.66 10.66
CA ALA A 67 -33.16 23.72 11.00
C ALA A 67 -33.24 22.57 9.99
N GLY A 68 -33.52 21.36 10.49
CA GLY A 68 -33.75 20.17 9.65
C GLY A 68 -32.50 19.37 9.24
N ILE A 69 -31.30 19.80 9.63
CA ILE A 69 -30.06 19.03 9.43
C ILE A 69 -29.90 18.06 10.61
N SER A 70 -29.86 16.76 10.33
CA SER A 70 -29.66 15.74 11.37
C SER A 70 -28.23 15.79 11.91
N ASP A 71 -28.00 15.34 13.14
CA ASP A 71 -26.64 15.29 13.73
C ASP A 71 -25.65 14.47 12.89
N LEU A 72 -26.11 13.48 12.12
CA LEU A 72 -25.25 12.67 11.25
C LEU A 72 -24.90 13.40 9.95
N ASP A 73 -25.85 14.19 9.41
CA ASP A 73 -25.72 14.98 8.17
C ASP A 73 -24.92 16.29 8.35
N LYS A 74 -24.42 16.57 9.56
CA LYS A 74 -23.59 17.75 9.83
C LYS A 74 -22.19 17.57 9.25
N PHE A 75 -21.95 18.16 8.09
CA PHE A 75 -20.61 18.33 7.53
C PHE A 75 -19.91 19.53 8.20
N ASP A 76 -18.70 19.27 8.70
CA ASP A 76 -17.88 20.22 9.45
C ASP A 76 -17.38 21.40 8.58
N CYS A 77 -17.70 22.62 9.03
CA CYS A 77 -17.38 23.89 8.37
C CYS A 77 -16.19 24.63 9.01
N HIS A 78 -15.74 24.20 10.19
CA HIS A 78 -14.62 24.84 10.90
C HIS A 78 -13.59 23.78 11.37
N PRO A 79 -12.95 23.07 10.42
CA PRO A 79 -12.10 21.92 10.71
C PRO A 79 -10.72 22.29 11.26
N ASP A 80 -10.33 23.56 11.15
CA ASP A 80 -9.14 24.17 11.72
C ASP A 80 -9.36 24.59 13.20
N ASP A 81 -8.25 24.77 13.91
CA ASP A 81 -8.21 24.88 15.38
C ASP A 81 -9.11 26.00 15.96
N TYR A 82 -9.67 25.71 17.14
CA TYR A 82 -10.47 26.63 17.96
C TYR A 82 -11.77 27.17 17.34
N THR A 83 -12.75 26.28 17.13
CA THR A 83 -14.13 26.69 16.78
C THR A 83 -14.82 27.44 17.94
N SER A 84 -15.47 28.57 17.61
CA SER A 84 -16.40 29.30 18.50
C SER A 84 -17.68 29.66 17.76
N GLU A 85 -18.75 30.02 18.49
CA GLU A 85 -20.01 30.46 17.85
C GLU A 85 -19.78 31.64 16.90
N LEU A 86 -19.04 32.66 17.36
CA LEU A 86 -18.73 33.85 16.56
C LEU A 86 -17.94 33.51 15.29
N SER A 87 -16.88 32.72 15.40
CA SER A 87 -16.06 32.32 14.23
C SER A 87 -16.84 31.44 13.25
N CYS A 88 -17.71 30.56 13.75
CA CYS A 88 -18.59 29.75 12.92
C CYS A 88 -19.61 30.60 12.14
N LEU A 89 -20.30 31.52 12.83
CA LEU A 89 -21.26 32.43 12.20
C LEU A 89 -20.60 33.39 11.20
N GLN A 90 -19.35 33.82 11.46
CA GLN A 90 -18.55 34.63 10.53
C GLN A 90 -18.23 33.90 9.21
N ARG A 91 -18.14 32.57 9.22
CA ARG A 91 -18.01 31.75 7.98
C ARG A 91 -19.35 31.56 7.26
N GLY A 92 -20.46 32.08 7.79
CA GLY A 92 -21.81 31.84 7.27
C GLY A 92 -22.35 30.44 7.60
N CYS A 93 -21.82 29.80 8.65
CA CYS A 93 -22.18 28.45 9.04
C CYS A 93 -23.10 28.38 10.27
N CYS A 94 -23.62 27.19 10.55
CA CYS A 94 -24.51 26.91 11.67
C CYS A 94 -23.73 26.46 12.89
N TYR A 95 -24.02 27.06 14.05
CA TYR A 95 -23.45 26.65 15.32
C TYR A 95 -24.48 25.95 16.22
N GLN A 96 -24.13 24.79 16.76
CA GLN A 96 -24.92 24.08 17.77
C GLN A 96 -24.00 23.20 18.64
N ALA A 97 -23.55 23.73 19.78
CA ALA A 97 -22.84 22.96 20.80
C ALA A 97 -23.81 22.07 21.60
N LYS A 98 -23.29 20.97 22.17
CA LYS A 98 -24.04 20.09 23.09
C LYS A 98 -23.65 20.29 24.57
N GLU A 99 -22.45 20.77 24.84
CA GLU A 99 -21.92 21.06 26.19
C GLU A 99 -21.14 22.38 26.15
N GLU A 100 -21.22 23.17 27.22
CA GLU A 100 -20.43 24.41 27.35
C GLU A 100 -19.01 24.09 27.85
N ASN A 101 -17.99 24.72 27.23
CA ASN A 101 -16.55 24.66 27.60
C ASN A 101 -15.70 23.47 27.11
N MET A 102 -15.86 23.01 25.86
CA MET A 102 -14.79 22.26 25.17
C MET A 102 -13.99 23.17 24.23
N THR A 103 -12.70 23.37 24.51
CA THR A 103 -11.78 24.18 23.66
C THR A 103 -11.25 23.43 22.44
N PHE A 104 -11.32 22.09 22.45
CA PHE A 104 -11.07 21.21 21.32
C PHE A 104 -12.13 20.10 21.33
N PRO A 105 -13.15 20.13 20.46
CA PRO A 105 -14.08 19.03 20.34
C PRO A 105 -13.36 17.80 19.75
N PRO A 106 -13.53 16.58 20.31
CA PRO A 106 -13.07 15.38 19.64
C PRO A 106 -13.81 15.19 18.32
N LEU A 107 -13.19 14.49 17.36
CA LEU A 107 -13.82 14.20 16.06
C LEU A 107 -15.14 13.43 16.28
N ASN A 108 -16.24 14.12 16.04
CA ASN A 108 -17.60 13.74 16.40
C ASN A 108 -18.57 14.64 15.59
N VAL A 109 -19.87 14.59 15.89
CA VAL A 109 -20.89 15.54 15.40
C VAL A 109 -20.39 16.98 15.55
N PRO A 110 -20.09 17.71 14.46
CA PRO A 110 -19.41 18.99 14.56
C PRO A 110 -20.36 20.08 15.06
N TYR A 111 -19.85 20.92 15.97
CA TYR A 111 -20.61 22.05 16.50
C TYR A 111 -20.78 23.15 15.45
N CYS A 112 -19.80 23.34 14.55
CA CYS A 112 -19.93 24.24 13.39
C CYS A 112 -20.11 23.42 12.11
N PHE A 113 -21.25 23.59 11.45
CA PHE A 113 -21.61 22.80 10.27
C PHE A 113 -22.22 23.64 9.14
N TYR A 114 -22.15 23.14 7.92
CA TYR A 114 -22.70 23.85 6.76
C TYR A 114 -24.24 23.89 6.79
N PRO A 115 -24.88 25.07 6.61
CA PRO A 115 -26.31 25.16 6.37
C PRO A 115 -26.70 24.61 5.00
N SER A 116 -27.99 24.36 4.82
CA SER A 116 -28.57 23.93 3.54
C SER A 116 -28.51 25.02 2.44
N ASN A 117 -28.42 26.30 2.82
CA ASN A 117 -28.31 27.46 1.93
C ASN A 117 -26.91 28.12 1.92
N TYR A 118 -25.84 27.35 2.16
CA TYR A 118 -24.49 27.89 2.27
C TYR A 118 -24.01 28.63 0.99
N ASP A 119 -23.55 29.88 1.14
CA ASP A 119 -23.19 30.79 0.04
C ASP A 119 -21.74 30.63 -0.43
N GLY A 120 -21.37 29.43 -0.89
CA GLY A 120 -20.04 29.18 -1.48
C GLY A 120 -20.00 29.27 -3.01
N TYR A 121 -19.51 28.22 -3.70
CA TYR A 121 -19.42 28.23 -5.16
C TYR A 121 -20.78 28.06 -5.84
N LYS A 122 -21.00 28.85 -6.90
CA LYS A 122 -22.17 28.80 -7.77
C LYS A 122 -21.74 28.42 -9.18
N LEU A 123 -22.48 27.49 -9.78
CA LEU A 123 -22.26 27.03 -11.14
C LEU A 123 -22.70 28.08 -12.17
N GLN A 124 -21.88 28.28 -13.19
CA GLN A 124 -22.12 29.16 -14.33
C GLN A 124 -21.67 28.46 -15.61
N ASN A 125 -22.16 28.90 -16.77
CA ASN A 125 -21.69 28.49 -18.09
C ASN A 125 -21.64 26.95 -18.31
N ILE A 126 -22.59 26.20 -17.74
CA ILE A 126 -22.59 24.73 -17.86
C ILE A 126 -22.78 24.34 -19.34
N THR A 127 -21.82 23.62 -19.91
CA THR A 127 -21.92 23.03 -21.24
C THR A 127 -21.71 21.51 -21.17
N LYS A 128 -22.34 20.78 -22.10
CA LYS A 128 -22.29 19.32 -22.16
C LYS A 128 -22.16 18.87 -23.61
N ASP A 129 -21.18 18.02 -23.87
CA ASP A 129 -21.02 17.30 -25.13
C ASP A 129 -21.12 15.76 -24.89
N SER A 130 -20.75 14.96 -25.89
CA SER A 130 -20.78 13.49 -25.83
C SER A 130 -19.77 12.85 -24.86
N ARG A 131 -18.75 13.60 -24.43
CA ARG A 131 -17.58 13.17 -23.65
C ARG A 131 -17.35 14.02 -22.42
N HIS A 132 -17.79 15.28 -22.41
CA HIS A 132 -17.52 16.21 -21.32
C HIS A 132 -18.78 16.89 -20.79
N ILE A 133 -18.77 17.19 -19.50
CA ILE A 133 -19.54 18.30 -18.93
C ILE A 133 -18.52 19.29 -18.38
N THR A 134 -18.63 20.56 -18.76
CA THR A 134 -17.78 21.62 -18.20
C THR A 134 -18.65 22.71 -17.58
N ALA A 135 -18.13 23.38 -16.55
CA ALA A 135 -18.79 24.49 -15.90
C ALA A 135 -17.78 25.42 -15.23
N ASP A 136 -18.12 26.69 -15.11
CA ASP A 136 -17.40 27.63 -14.28
C ASP A 136 -18.00 27.63 -12.88
N LEU A 137 -17.15 27.67 -11.86
CA LEU A 137 -17.53 27.73 -10.46
C LEU A 137 -17.06 29.06 -9.88
N LYS A 138 -18.00 29.89 -9.43
CA LYS A 138 -17.71 31.22 -8.89
C LYS A 138 -18.16 31.36 -7.44
N ARG A 139 -17.26 31.78 -6.55
CA ARG A 139 -17.52 32.05 -5.13
C ARG A 139 -17.49 33.57 -4.87
N SER A 140 -18.44 34.07 -4.06
CA SER A 140 -18.59 35.51 -3.78
C SER A 140 -18.42 35.89 -2.30
N SER A 141 -18.51 34.89 -1.42
CA SER A 141 -18.32 35.00 0.02
C SER A 141 -17.18 34.06 0.41
N LEU A 142 -16.22 34.52 1.21
CA LEU A 142 -15.01 33.76 1.55
C LEU A 142 -15.35 32.50 2.38
N SER A 143 -14.46 31.52 2.43
CA SER A 143 -14.60 30.30 3.22
C SER A 143 -14.18 30.46 4.68
N GLY A 144 -13.34 31.47 4.96
CA GLY A 144 -12.62 31.62 6.23
C GLY A 144 -11.17 31.17 6.14
N PHE A 145 -10.79 30.38 5.13
CA PHE A 145 -9.40 30.02 4.87
C PHE A 145 -8.67 31.13 4.09
N PRO A 146 -7.36 31.37 4.35
CA PRO A 146 -6.58 32.31 3.56
C PRO A 146 -6.49 31.91 2.09
N ASN A 147 -6.47 32.91 1.19
CA ASN A 147 -6.24 32.74 -0.24
C ASN A 147 -7.26 31.84 -0.97
N ASP A 148 -8.57 32.05 -0.75
CA ASP A 148 -9.65 31.44 -1.54
C ASP A 148 -9.50 31.72 -3.05
N VAL A 149 -9.70 30.68 -3.87
CA VAL A 149 -9.66 30.77 -5.34
C VAL A 149 -11.08 31.06 -5.88
N LEU A 150 -11.44 32.34 -5.99
CA LEU A 150 -12.82 32.77 -6.27
C LEU A 150 -13.43 32.28 -7.59
N HIS A 151 -12.59 31.80 -8.52
CA HIS A 151 -12.96 31.33 -9.85
C HIS A 151 -12.29 29.99 -10.13
N LEU A 152 -13.07 28.95 -10.37
CA LEU A 152 -12.59 27.62 -10.73
C LEU A 152 -13.27 27.13 -12.01
N HIS A 153 -12.63 26.17 -12.66
CA HIS A 153 -13.19 25.46 -13.81
C HIS A 153 -13.34 23.97 -13.49
N LEU A 154 -14.56 23.45 -13.67
CA LEU A 154 -14.95 22.06 -13.50
C LEU A 154 -14.99 21.36 -14.87
N VAL A 155 -14.31 20.22 -14.97
CA VAL A 155 -14.39 19.30 -16.12
C VAL A 155 -14.76 17.91 -15.63
N ILE A 156 -15.83 17.34 -16.18
CA ILE A 156 -16.22 15.95 -15.99
C ILE A 156 -16.02 15.22 -17.31
N THR A 157 -15.16 14.20 -17.33
CA THR A 157 -14.78 13.47 -18.55
C THR A 157 -15.28 12.02 -18.50
N PHE A 158 -16.01 11.60 -19.53
CA PHE A 158 -16.49 10.23 -19.73
C PHE A 158 -15.41 9.40 -20.44
N ILE A 159 -14.53 8.78 -19.65
CA ILE A 159 -13.39 7.99 -20.12
C ILE A 159 -13.90 6.75 -20.88
N ASP A 160 -14.75 5.96 -20.24
CA ASP A 160 -15.38 4.76 -20.81
C ASP A 160 -16.75 4.46 -20.16
N ASP A 161 -17.39 3.35 -20.56
CA ASP A 161 -18.72 2.95 -20.09
C ASP A 161 -18.80 2.72 -18.56
N ASN A 162 -17.67 2.57 -17.85
CA ASN A 162 -17.60 2.33 -16.41
C ASN A 162 -16.71 3.31 -15.64
N VAL A 163 -15.97 4.18 -16.31
CA VAL A 163 -15.04 5.14 -15.68
C VAL A 163 -15.34 6.57 -16.12
N LEU A 164 -15.39 7.47 -15.15
CA LEU A 164 -15.36 8.91 -15.37
C LEU A 164 -14.32 9.60 -14.48
N ARG A 165 -13.93 10.81 -14.88
CA ARG A 165 -13.04 11.71 -14.12
C ARG A 165 -13.76 13.02 -13.82
N ILE A 166 -13.56 13.58 -12.63
CA ILE A 166 -13.98 14.93 -12.24
C ILE A 166 -12.74 15.72 -11.84
N LYS A 167 -12.42 16.78 -12.58
CA LYS A 167 -11.27 17.65 -12.30
C LYS A 167 -11.74 19.08 -12.04
N ILE A 168 -11.22 19.72 -10.99
CA ILE A 168 -11.51 21.10 -10.62
C ILE A 168 -10.20 21.87 -10.41
N THR A 169 -10.00 22.91 -11.23
CA THR A 169 -8.75 23.67 -11.33
C THR A 169 -8.98 25.17 -11.26
N ASP A 170 -7.95 25.92 -10.89
CA ASP A 170 -7.90 27.37 -11.11
C ASP A 170 -7.56 27.64 -12.60
N PRO A 171 -8.43 28.30 -13.39
CA PRO A 171 -8.13 28.64 -14.77
C PRO A 171 -7.16 29.83 -14.91
N ASN A 172 -6.85 30.54 -13.83
CA ASN A 172 -6.02 31.75 -13.83
C ASN A 172 -4.59 31.51 -13.33
N ALA A 173 -4.36 30.43 -12.57
CA ALA A 173 -3.06 30.06 -12.03
C ALA A 173 -2.81 28.55 -12.16
N ALA A 174 -1.65 28.17 -12.70
CA ALA A 174 -1.21 26.79 -12.72
C ALA A 174 -0.91 26.33 -11.28
N ARG A 175 -1.66 25.33 -10.79
CA ARG A 175 -1.45 24.69 -9.50
C ARG A 175 -0.64 23.41 -9.68
N PHE A 176 -0.11 22.87 -8.58
CA PHE A 176 0.56 21.57 -8.62
C PHE A 176 -0.45 20.46 -8.98
N GLU A 177 -0.09 19.63 -9.95
CA GLU A 177 -0.79 18.40 -10.30
C GLU A 177 0.21 17.26 -10.22
N VAL A 178 -0.23 16.08 -9.76
CA VAL A 178 0.65 14.92 -9.54
C VAL A 178 1.33 14.54 -10.86
N PRO A 179 2.67 14.70 -10.99
CA PRO A 179 3.38 14.55 -12.26
C PRO A 179 3.78 13.09 -12.53
N ILE A 180 2.85 12.16 -12.29
CA ILE A 180 3.01 10.72 -12.52
C ILE A 180 2.19 10.32 -13.75
N PRO A 181 2.76 9.56 -14.71
CA PRO A 181 1.99 9.08 -15.86
C PRO A 181 0.85 8.14 -15.45
N ILE A 182 -0.35 8.40 -15.96
CA ILE A 182 -1.54 7.55 -15.82
C ILE A 182 -2.18 7.29 -17.19
N ASN A 183 -2.98 6.23 -17.28
CA ASN A 183 -3.75 5.87 -18.46
C ASN A 183 -5.19 6.40 -18.37
N ASP A 184 -5.34 7.71 -18.56
CA ASP A 184 -6.59 8.46 -18.52
C ASP A 184 -7.22 8.72 -19.90
N GLY A 185 -6.61 8.17 -20.96
CA GLY A 185 -7.05 8.34 -22.35
C GLY A 185 -8.47 7.83 -22.61
N LEU A 186 -9.24 8.57 -23.42
CA LEU A 186 -10.60 8.21 -23.80
C LEU A 186 -10.65 6.86 -24.52
N LYS A 187 -11.42 5.91 -23.98
CA LYS A 187 -11.67 4.60 -24.61
C LYS A 187 -13.04 4.61 -25.29
N GLN A 188 -13.48 3.46 -25.78
CA GLN A 188 -14.81 3.32 -26.39
C GLN A 188 -15.92 3.64 -25.36
N LEU A 189 -16.87 4.46 -25.77
CA LEU A 189 -18.04 4.87 -24.99
C LEU A 189 -19.28 4.53 -25.82
N ASN A 190 -20.01 3.50 -25.40
CA ASN A 190 -21.20 3.00 -26.11
C ASN A 190 -22.48 3.32 -25.34
N LYS A 191 -22.47 3.01 -24.05
CA LYS A 191 -23.59 3.16 -23.13
C LYS A 191 -23.04 3.22 -21.69
N PRO A 192 -22.89 4.42 -21.12
CA PRO A 192 -22.50 4.59 -19.73
C PRO A 192 -23.37 3.79 -18.76
N ASN A 193 -22.73 3.08 -17.83
CA ASN A 193 -23.36 2.44 -16.68
C ASN A 193 -23.62 3.42 -15.53
N TYR A 194 -23.35 4.71 -15.76
CA TYR A 194 -23.57 5.82 -14.84
C TYR A 194 -24.36 6.96 -15.51
N VAL A 195 -25.06 7.75 -14.70
CA VAL A 195 -25.70 9.01 -15.08
C VAL A 195 -25.11 10.12 -14.23
N VAL A 196 -24.69 11.22 -14.86
CA VAL A 196 -24.21 12.43 -14.17
C VAL A 196 -25.30 13.50 -14.23
N SER A 197 -25.72 13.97 -13.06
CA SER A 197 -26.68 15.06 -12.86
C SER A 197 -26.02 16.22 -12.13
N ILE A 198 -26.32 17.45 -12.56
CA ILE A 198 -25.85 18.69 -11.94
C ILE A 198 -27.05 19.62 -11.75
N ASP A 199 -27.35 19.98 -10.51
CA ASP A 199 -28.31 21.02 -10.18
C ASP A 199 -27.58 22.36 -10.01
N SER A 200 -27.78 23.25 -10.97
CA SER A 200 -27.22 24.62 -10.96
C SER A 200 -27.74 25.52 -9.82
N GLN A 201 -28.90 25.22 -9.23
CA GLN A 201 -29.50 26.04 -8.16
C GLN A 201 -28.92 25.70 -6.79
N THR A 202 -28.81 24.40 -6.47
CA THR A 202 -28.27 23.93 -5.18
C THR A 202 -26.74 23.72 -5.20
N GLY A 203 -26.14 23.59 -6.39
CA GLY A 203 -24.74 23.18 -6.56
C GLY A 203 -24.53 21.68 -6.42
N GLN A 204 -25.59 20.86 -6.40
CA GLN A 204 -25.49 19.42 -6.19
C GLN A 204 -25.02 18.71 -7.47
N LEU A 205 -23.92 17.96 -7.36
CA LEU A 205 -23.40 17.06 -8.40
C LEU A 205 -23.59 15.62 -7.92
N THR A 206 -24.31 14.82 -8.71
CA THR A 206 -24.68 13.43 -8.38
C THR A 206 -24.30 12.49 -9.52
N ILE A 207 -23.69 11.36 -9.17
CA ILE A 207 -23.39 10.24 -10.06
C ILE A 207 -24.19 9.03 -9.59
N THR A 208 -25.02 8.51 -10.48
CA THR A 208 -25.97 7.42 -10.19
C THR A 208 -25.68 6.22 -11.07
N ARG A 209 -25.60 5.01 -10.50
CA ARG A 209 -25.53 3.76 -11.23
C ARG A 209 -26.82 3.52 -12.02
N ASN A 210 -26.69 3.35 -13.33
CA ASN A 210 -27.83 3.23 -14.25
C ASN A 210 -28.66 1.94 -14.04
N SER A 211 -28.04 0.86 -13.54
CA SER A 211 -28.71 -0.44 -13.37
C SER A 211 -29.57 -0.57 -12.11
N SER A 212 -29.18 0.07 -11.00
CA SER A 212 -29.87 -0.04 -9.69
C SER A 212 -30.44 1.29 -9.17
N GLY A 213 -30.02 2.43 -9.71
CA GLY A 213 -30.33 3.75 -9.16
C GLY A 213 -29.48 4.13 -7.93
N ALA A 214 -28.49 3.32 -7.55
CA ALA A 214 -27.60 3.63 -6.43
C ALA A 214 -26.79 4.91 -6.68
N ILE A 215 -26.70 5.78 -5.67
CA ILE A 215 -25.91 7.01 -5.71
C ILE A 215 -24.47 6.67 -5.30
N VAL A 216 -23.57 6.67 -6.27
CA VAL A 216 -22.15 6.27 -6.08
C VAL A 216 -21.31 7.43 -5.55
N PHE A 217 -21.63 8.65 -5.97
CA PHE A 217 -20.97 9.87 -5.52
C PHE A 217 -21.98 11.02 -5.58
N LYS A 218 -22.06 11.83 -4.52
CA LYS A 218 -22.98 12.97 -4.42
C LYS A 218 -22.35 14.05 -3.57
N THR A 219 -21.96 15.15 -4.20
CA THR A 219 -21.28 16.28 -3.57
C THR A 219 -22.10 17.56 -3.67
N SER A 220 -21.88 18.48 -2.73
CA SER A 220 -22.43 19.83 -2.76
C SER A 220 -21.32 20.82 -3.11
N LEU A 221 -21.27 21.27 -4.36
CA LEU A 221 -20.22 22.20 -4.82
C LEU A 221 -20.32 23.56 -4.13
N SER A 222 -21.49 23.94 -3.63
CA SER A 222 -21.67 25.14 -2.80
C SER A 222 -20.91 25.03 -1.47
N GLN A 223 -20.84 23.86 -0.85
CA GLN A 223 -20.12 23.60 0.41
C GLN A 223 -18.61 23.36 0.20
N MET A 224 -18.15 23.23 -1.04
CA MET A 224 -16.73 23.05 -1.36
C MET A 224 -15.88 24.25 -0.92
N VAL A 225 -14.70 23.95 -0.36
CA VAL A 225 -13.64 24.94 -0.12
C VAL A 225 -12.50 24.67 -1.10
N TYR A 226 -11.90 25.73 -1.61
CA TYR A 226 -10.73 25.65 -2.50
C TYR A 226 -9.94 26.93 -2.30
N SER A 227 -8.91 26.84 -1.48
CA SER A 227 -7.92 27.89 -1.26
C SER A 227 -6.53 27.38 -1.63
N ASP A 228 -5.52 28.25 -1.57
CA ASP A 228 -4.17 27.89 -1.98
C ASP A 228 -3.58 26.71 -1.18
N GLN A 229 -3.87 26.64 0.13
CA GLN A 229 -3.32 25.62 1.04
C GLN A 229 -4.39 24.84 1.82
N PHE A 230 -5.66 24.89 1.40
CA PHE A 230 -6.72 24.04 1.94
C PHE A 230 -7.84 23.86 0.91
N LEU A 231 -8.08 22.62 0.51
CA LEU A 231 -9.22 22.25 -0.33
C LEU A 231 -10.11 21.31 0.50
N GLN A 232 -11.43 21.46 0.43
CA GLN A 232 -12.38 20.54 1.06
C GLN A 232 -13.51 20.16 0.09
N LEU A 233 -13.72 18.85 -0.10
CA LEU A 233 -14.87 18.32 -0.82
C LEU A 233 -15.42 17.07 -0.11
N SER A 234 -16.73 17.06 0.10
CA SER A 234 -17.47 15.95 0.71
C SER A 234 -18.34 15.22 -0.30
N SER A 235 -18.48 13.90 -0.15
CA SER A 235 -19.46 13.09 -0.88
C SER A 235 -20.20 12.14 0.07
N TYR A 236 -21.50 11.96 -0.16
CA TYR A 236 -22.23 10.81 0.40
C TYR A 236 -21.66 9.50 -0.16
N LEU A 237 -21.75 8.42 0.62
CA LEU A 237 -21.41 7.05 0.22
C LEU A 237 -22.70 6.24 0.01
N PRO A 238 -22.71 5.23 -0.89
CA PRO A 238 -23.89 4.40 -1.13
C PRO A 238 -24.23 3.44 0.02
N SER A 239 -23.26 3.15 0.89
CA SER A 239 -23.40 2.28 2.06
C SER A 239 -22.27 2.57 3.07
N PRO A 240 -22.31 2.02 4.30
CA PRO A 240 -21.22 2.16 5.26
C PRO A 240 -20.02 1.22 4.97
N TYR A 241 -20.11 0.39 3.91
CA TYR A 241 -19.11 -0.63 3.59
C TYR A 241 -18.03 -0.05 2.68
N ILE A 242 -16.95 0.46 3.30
CA ILE A 242 -15.83 1.13 2.62
C ILE A 242 -14.47 0.55 3.06
N TYR A 243 -13.56 0.38 2.09
CA TYR A 243 -12.26 -0.27 2.21
C TYR A 243 -11.19 0.56 1.49
N GLY A 244 -9.91 0.38 1.82
CA GLY A 244 -8.82 1.19 1.28
C GLY A 244 -8.46 2.37 2.18
N ILE A 245 -8.05 3.51 1.61
CA ILE A 245 -7.55 4.70 2.32
C ILE A 245 -6.38 4.31 3.24
N GLY A 246 -5.21 4.10 2.64
CA GLY A 246 -4.00 3.60 3.31
C GLY A 246 -2.82 4.54 3.16
N GLU A 247 -1.73 4.34 3.87
CA GLU A 247 -1.44 3.21 4.75
C GLU A 247 -1.83 3.48 6.20
N HIS A 248 -2.59 2.58 6.80
CA HIS A 248 -3.13 2.70 8.16
C HIS A 248 -3.25 1.31 8.81
N TYR A 249 -2.80 1.20 10.05
CA TYR A 249 -2.96 0.01 10.88
C TYR A 249 -4.39 -0.13 11.41
N GLY A 250 -4.97 -1.32 11.29
CA GLY A 250 -6.31 -1.65 11.80
C GLY A 250 -7.12 -2.53 10.85
N SER A 251 -8.42 -2.67 11.13
CA SER A 251 -9.36 -3.50 10.36
C SER A 251 -9.48 -3.08 8.89
N PHE A 252 -9.86 -4.05 8.05
CA PHE A 252 -10.00 -3.87 6.60
C PHE A 252 -11.22 -3.03 6.24
N LEU A 253 -12.39 -3.37 6.83
CA LEU A 253 -13.59 -2.54 6.76
C LEU A 253 -13.36 -1.29 7.61
N ARG A 254 -13.44 -0.11 7.01
CA ARG A 254 -13.19 1.14 7.73
C ARG A 254 -14.40 1.53 8.59
N ASN A 255 -14.11 2.05 9.77
CA ASN A 255 -15.12 2.62 10.64
C ASN A 255 -15.62 3.94 10.02
N VAL A 256 -16.93 4.05 9.81
CA VAL A 256 -17.57 5.30 9.35
C VAL A 256 -18.01 6.21 10.50
N ASN A 257 -17.81 5.81 11.76
CA ASN A 257 -18.17 6.63 12.91
C ASN A 257 -17.08 7.66 13.22
N TRP A 258 -17.19 8.85 12.62
CA TRP A 258 -16.33 10.03 12.85
C TRP A 258 -14.84 9.69 12.90
N THR A 259 -14.36 9.04 11.84
CA THR A 259 -13.00 8.51 11.75
C THR A 259 -12.17 9.38 10.81
N ARG A 260 -10.95 9.74 11.23
CA ARG A 260 -9.95 10.45 10.42
C ARG A 260 -8.85 9.49 10.00
N LEU A 261 -8.53 9.54 8.72
CA LEU A 261 -7.45 8.80 8.08
C LEU A 261 -6.53 9.83 7.42
N THR A 262 -5.31 9.99 7.93
CA THR A 262 -4.36 11.03 7.51
C THR A 262 -3.39 10.40 6.50
N LEU A 263 -3.14 11.06 5.37
CA LEU A 263 -2.27 10.58 4.30
C LEU A 263 -1.05 11.49 4.17
N PHE A 264 0.05 11.06 4.78
CA PHE A 264 1.36 11.71 4.74
C PHE A 264 2.42 10.67 5.10
N ASN A 265 3.31 10.32 4.17
CA ASN A 265 4.25 9.21 4.30
C ASN A 265 5.13 9.39 5.54
N THR A 266 4.97 8.53 6.55
CA THR A 266 5.60 8.71 7.86
C THR A 266 6.38 7.47 8.27
N ASP A 267 7.66 7.64 8.61
CA ASP A 267 8.46 6.62 9.29
C ASP A 267 7.98 6.48 10.74
N LYS A 268 7.06 5.53 10.92
CA LYS A 268 6.50 5.17 12.21
C LYS A 268 6.08 3.70 12.22
N GLU A 269 6.45 3.01 13.30
CA GLU A 269 5.96 1.68 13.66
C GLU A 269 4.42 1.56 13.45
N PRO A 270 3.87 0.45 12.92
CA PRO A 270 2.45 0.37 12.59
C PRO A 270 1.54 0.60 13.82
N THR A 271 0.90 1.76 13.87
CA THR A 271 0.16 2.26 15.05
C THR A 271 -1.27 2.65 14.67
N PRO A 272 -2.31 2.28 15.44
CA PRO A 272 -3.69 2.74 15.20
C PRO A 272 -3.80 4.28 15.16
N ASN A 273 -4.58 4.79 14.19
CA ASN A 273 -4.89 6.23 14.03
C ASN A 273 -3.70 7.15 13.67
N TYR A 274 -2.55 6.61 13.26
CA TYR A 274 -1.43 7.38 12.69
C TYR A 274 -1.31 7.12 11.18
N PRO A 275 -0.83 8.10 10.40
CA PRO A 275 -0.32 7.85 9.06
C PRO A 275 0.93 6.94 9.14
N LEU A 276 1.13 6.13 8.11
CA LEU A 276 2.28 5.22 7.97
C LEU A 276 3.00 5.51 6.63
N TYR A 277 3.77 4.54 6.13
CA TYR A 277 4.76 4.71 5.07
C TYR A 277 4.16 5.12 3.71
N GLY A 278 2.99 4.59 3.34
CA GLY A 278 2.32 4.89 2.07
C GLY A 278 1.15 5.89 2.15
N SER A 279 0.87 6.55 1.03
CA SER A 279 -0.30 7.42 0.84
C SER A 279 -1.13 6.98 -0.38
N GLN A 280 -2.30 6.43 -0.11
CA GLN A 280 -3.19 5.75 -1.04
C GLN A 280 -4.61 6.34 -0.93
N PRO A 281 -4.87 7.53 -1.52
CA PRO A 281 -6.17 8.20 -1.51
C PRO A 281 -7.19 7.53 -2.46
N PHE A 282 -7.33 6.21 -2.36
CA PHE A 282 -8.27 5.36 -3.07
C PHE A 282 -9.16 4.60 -2.08
N TYR A 283 -10.46 4.53 -2.36
CA TYR A 283 -11.37 3.63 -1.66
C TYR A 283 -12.20 2.77 -2.61
N LEU A 284 -12.57 1.58 -2.13
CA LEU A 284 -13.60 0.72 -2.70
C LEU A 284 -14.82 0.76 -1.78
N SER A 285 -16.02 0.90 -2.34
CA SER A 285 -17.28 0.83 -1.60
C SER A 285 -18.18 -0.26 -2.18
N LEU A 286 -18.75 -1.07 -1.30
CA LEU A 286 -19.81 -2.03 -1.66
C LEU A 286 -21.16 -1.33 -1.60
N GLU A 287 -22.05 -1.66 -2.52
CA GLU A 287 -23.44 -1.21 -2.54
C GLU A 287 -24.33 -2.23 -1.83
N GLU A 288 -25.54 -1.82 -1.44
CA GLU A 288 -26.48 -2.65 -0.69
C GLU A 288 -26.94 -3.92 -1.43
N ASP A 289 -26.78 -3.94 -2.76
CA ASP A 289 -27.11 -5.03 -3.68
C ASP A 289 -25.87 -5.85 -4.12
N GLY A 290 -24.71 -5.66 -3.49
CA GLY A 290 -23.47 -6.36 -3.81
C GLY A 290 -22.77 -5.90 -5.10
N ASN A 291 -23.26 -4.84 -5.76
CA ASN A 291 -22.41 -4.10 -6.69
C ASN A 291 -21.29 -3.38 -5.91
N ALA A 292 -20.27 -2.93 -6.63
CA ALA A 292 -19.16 -2.17 -6.08
C ALA A 292 -18.79 -0.99 -6.98
N ASN A 293 -18.29 0.06 -6.35
CA ASN A 293 -17.65 1.17 -6.99
C ASN A 293 -16.31 1.46 -6.29
N GLY A 294 -15.48 2.29 -6.90
CA GLY A 294 -14.30 2.83 -6.24
C GLY A 294 -14.00 4.24 -6.73
N VAL A 295 -13.34 5.01 -5.88
CA VAL A 295 -12.97 6.39 -6.16
C VAL A 295 -11.54 6.63 -5.68
N PHE A 296 -10.73 7.32 -6.47
CA PHE A 296 -9.49 7.90 -5.96
C PHE A 296 -9.38 9.39 -6.27
N LEU A 297 -8.67 10.10 -5.41
CA LEU A 297 -8.26 11.48 -5.62
C LEU A 297 -6.78 11.50 -6.03
N PHE A 298 -6.48 11.96 -7.24
CA PHE A 298 -5.11 12.06 -7.76
C PHE A 298 -4.41 13.32 -7.25
N ASN A 299 -4.12 13.34 -5.94
CA ASN A 299 -3.47 14.42 -5.22
C ASN A 299 -2.44 13.82 -4.25
N SER A 300 -1.24 14.39 -4.17
CA SER A 300 -0.14 13.91 -3.31
C SER A 300 0.21 14.83 -2.15
N ASN A 301 -0.46 15.96 -1.98
CA ASN A 301 -0.28 16.77 -0.79
C ASN A 301 -0.78 16.02 0.46
N ALA A 302 -0.27 16.40 1.63
CA ALA A 302 -0.77 15.89 2.89
C ALA A 302 -2.29 16.12 2.99
N MET A 303 -3.05 15.13 3.43
CA MET A 303 -4.50 15.27 3.51
C MET A 303 -5.10 14.48 4.66
N ASP A 304 -6.21 14.98 5.20
CA ASP A 304 -7.12 14.17 6.00
C ASP A 304 -8.27 13.66 5.12
N VAL A 305 -8.68 12.43 5.38
CA VAL A 305 -9.91 11.82 4.87
C VAL A 305 -10.80 11.51 6.07
N ILE A 306 -11.96 12.16 6.14
CA ILE A 306 -12.92 12.02 7.25
C ILE A 306 -14.09 11.15 6.80
N LEU A 307 -14.43 10.13 7.59
CA LEU A 307 -15.62 9.28 7.42
C LEU A 307 -16.64 9.59 8.52
N GLN A 308 -17.92 9.75 8.14
CA GLN A 308 -19.03 10.03 9.07
C GLN A 308 -20.23 9.09 8.85
N PRO A 309 -21.15 8.92 9.85
CA PRO A 309 -22.08 7.78 9.88
C PRO A 309 -23.23 7.77 8.86
N THR A 310 -23.53 8.91 8.22
CA THR A 310 -24.69 9.10 7.32
C THR A 310 -24.96 8.02 6.26
N PRO A 311 -23.99 7.36 5.57
CA PRO A 311 -22.54 7.55 5.57
C PRO A 311 -22.02 8.54 4.52
N ALA A 312 -20.89 9.18 4.82
CA ALA A 312 -20.22 10.10 3.90
C ALA A 312 -18.70 10.16 4.13
N ILE A 313 -17.98 10.69 3.13
CA ILE A 313 -16.54 10.89 3.09
C ILE A 313 -16.21 12.36 2.79
N THR A 314 -15.19 12.93 3.43
CA THR A 314 -14.68 14.28 3.17
C THR A 314 -13.17 14.25 2.96
N PHE A 315 -12.69 14.79 1.84
CA PHE A 315 -11.27 14.94 1.52
C PHE A 315 -10.80 16.35 1.88
N ARG A 316 -9.65 16.45 2.56
CA ARG A 316 -9.03 17.71 3.01
C ARG A 316 -7.53 17.81 2.64
N PRO A 317 -7.15 17.83 1.35
CA PRO A 317 -5.76 18.08 0.97
C PRO A 317 -5.36 19.54 1.16
N ILE A 318 -4.11 19.74 1.58
CA ILE A 318 -3.54 21.08 1.82
C ILE A 318 -2.90 21.71 0.58
N GLY A 319 -3.18 21.20 -0.62
CA GLY A 319 -2.59 21.73 -1.84
C GLY A 319 -3.08 21.03 -3.10
N GLY A 320 -2.45 21.39 -4.21
CA GLY A 320 -2.73 20.81 -5.52
C GLY A 320 -4.13 21.14 -6.04
N VAL A 321 -4.77 20.16 -6.68
CA VAL A 321 -6.10 20.28 -7.31
C VAL A 321 -7.02 19.13 -6.87
N PHE A 322 -8.32 19.25 -7.16
CA PHE A 322 -9.21 18.08 -7.16
C PHE A 322 -9.16 17.39 -8.51
N ASP A 323 -8.77 16.12 -8.51
CA ASP A 323 -8.74 15.27 -9.70
C ASP A 323 -9.22 13.86 -9.32
N PHE A 324 -10.54 13.69 -9.30
CA PHE A 324 -11.18 12.44 -8.90
C PHE A 324 -11.39 11.52 -10.09
N PHE A 325 -11.15 10.23 -9.90
CA PHE A 325 -11.55 9.16 -10.82
C PHE A 325 -12.56 8.26 -10.13
N ILE A 326 -13.61 7.87 -10.85
CA ILE A 326 -14.75 7.12 -10.32
C ILE A 326 -15.01 5.91 -11.22
N MET A 327 -14.92 4.72 -10.62
CA MET A 327 -15.01 3.41 -11.27
C MET A 327 -16.28 2.69 -10.82
N LEU A 328 -17.09 2.22 -11.78
CA LEU A 328 -18.41 1.64 -11.53
C LEU A 328 -18.43 0.11 -11.37
N GLY A 329 -17.31 -0.60 -11.41
CA GLY A 329 -17.31 -2.06 -11.23
C GLY A 329 -17.95 -2.81 -12.42
N PRO A 330 -18.99 -3.65 -12.24
CA PRO A 330 -19.86 -3.75 -11.07
C PRO A 330 -19.37 -4.68 -9.97
N SER A 331 -18.49 -5.65 -10.24
CA SER A 331 -17.93 -6.48 -9.16
C SER A 331 -16.76 -5.76 -8.46
N PRO A 332 -16.44 -6.10 -7.18
CA PRO A 332 -15.25 -5.58 -6.50
C PRO A 332 -13.96 -5.82 -7.29
N ALA A 333 -13.83 -6.98 -7.93
CA ALA A 333 -12.71 -7.29 -8.81
C ALA A 333 -12.65 -6.32 -10.00
N ASN A 334 -13.78 -6.01 -10.66
CA ASN A 334 -13.80 -5.06 -11.78
C ASN A 334 -13.40 -3.63 -11.36
N VAL A 335 -13.72 -3.21 -10.12
CA VAL A 335 -13.26 -1.91 -9.59
C VAL A 335 -11.73 -1.86 -9.55
N ILE A 336 -11.06 -2.91 -9.06
CA ILE A 336 -9.59 -2.97 -9.01
C ILE A 336 -8.97 -3.10 -10.42
N GLN A 337 -9.61 -3.84 -11.32
CA GLN A 337 -9.22 -3.91 -12.74
C GLN A 337 -9.38 -2.56 -13.46
N GLN A 338 -10.35 -1.73 -13.07
CA GLN A 338 -10.54 -0.37 -13.60
C GLN A 338 -9.50 0.59 -13.01
N PHE A 339 -9.29 0.54 -11.70
CA PHE A 339 -8.29 1.32 -10.98
C PHE A 339 -6.88 1.13 -11.54
N THR A 340 -6.38 -0.11 -11.53
CA THR A 340 -5.05 -0.48 -12.11
C THR A 340 -5.03 -0.36 -13.63
N GLY A 341 -6.19 -0.23 -14.28
CA GLY A 341 -6.29 0.13 -15.70
C GLY A 341 -5.92 1.59 -15.97
N ILE A 342 -5.94 2.45 -14.94
CA ILE A 342 -5.61 3.88 -14.97
C ILE A 342 -4.24 4.13 -14.34
N VAL A 343 -4.01 3.70 -13.09
CA VAL A 343 -2.73 3.97 -12.38
C VAL A 343 -1.57 3.06 -12.81
N GLY A 344 -1.85 2.10 -13.70
CA GLY A 344 -0.88 1.13 -14.21
C GLY A 344 -1.08 -0.27 -13.64
N ARG A 345 -0.76 -1.28 -14.45
CA ARG A 345 -0.86 -2.69 -14.07
C ARG A 345 0.30 -3.09 -13.15
N PRO A 346 0.08 -3.99 -12.18
CA PRO A 346 1.15 -4.57 -11.38
C PRO A 346 2.27 -5.16 -12.24
N PHE A 347 3.52 -5.06 -11.78
CA PHE A 347 4.63 -5.76 -12.41
C PHE A 347 4.44 -7.28 -12.28
N LEU A 348 4.95 -8.03 -13.26
CA LEU A 348 5.07 -9.48 -13.13
C LEU A 348 6.35 -9.78 -12.35
N PRO A 349 6.29 -10.31 -11.10
CA PRO A 349 7.49 -10.69 -10.37
C PRO A 349 8.24 -11.82 -11.05
N PRO A 350 9.55 -11.97 -10.79
CA PRO A 350 10.24 -13.20 -11.11
C PRO A 350 9.72 -14.36 -10.22
N TYR A 351 9.73 -15.58 -10.74
CA TYR A 351 9.15 -16.74 -10.06
C TYR A 351 9.85 -17.05 -8.73
N TRP A 352 11.17 -16.79 -8.64
CA TRP A 352 11.96 -17.03 -7.44
C TRP A 352 11.56 -16.13 -6.27
N SER A 353 11.06 -14.92 -6.52
CA SER A 353 10.59 -14.04 -5.44
C SER A 353 9.24 -14.46 -4.85
N LEU A 354 8.66 -15.55 -5.34
CA LEU A 354 7.54 -16.22 -4.67
C LEU A 354 8.00 -17.32 -3.70
N GLY A 355 9.30 -17.60 -3.61
CA GLY A 355 9.85 -18.51 -2.61
C GLY A 355 9.77 -17.98 -1.18
N PHE A 356 10.58 -18.54 -0.28
CA PHE A 356 10.78 -18.02 1.06
C PHE A 356 12.06 -17.16 1.13
N HIS A 357 11.99 -16.10 1.93
CA HIS A 357 13.01 -15.08 2.08
C HIS A 357 13.43 -14.98 3.56
N LEU A 358 14.74 -14.93 3.83
CA LEU A 358 15.28 -14.81 5.18
C LEU A 358 16.18 -13.58 5.31
N CYS A 359 15.91 -12.76 6.33
CA CYS A 359 16.61 -11.51 6.62
C CYS A 359 16.72 -11.28 8.14
N ARG A 360 17.58 -10.35 8.55
CA ARG A 360 17.49 -9.58 9.80
C ARG A 360 18.32 -8.31 9.65
N TYR A 361 18.03 -7.30 10.45
CA TYR A 361 19.04 -6.33 10.85
C TYR A 361 20.04 -7.01 11.79
N GLY A 362 21.34 -6.86 11.52
CA GLY A 362 22.39 -7.33 12.43
C GLY A 362 22.77 -8.80 12.25
N TYR A 363 23.01 -9.25 11.01
CA TYR A 363 23.86 -10.43 10.82
C TYR A 363 25.34 -10.14 11.13
N ASN A 364 25.76 -8.89 11.09
CA ASN A 364 27.08 -8.37 11.48
C ASN A 364 28.30 -8.90 10.70
N SER A 365 28.17 -9.96 9.89
CA SER A 365 29.23 -10.47 9.02
C SER A 365 28.68 -11.45 7.99
N VAL A 366 29.40 -11.61 6.87
CA VAL A 366 29.06 -12.63 5.84
C VAL A 366 29.10 -14.06 6.41
N ASN A 367 29.93 -14.33 7.41
CA ASN A 367 30.02 -15.64 8.05
C ASN A 367 28.78 -15.96 8.89
N GLN A 368 28.29 -15.01 9.71
CA GLN A 368 27.05 -15.20 10.47
C GLN A 368 25.81 -15.26 9.55
N THR A 369 25.81 -14.52 8.43
CA THR A 369 24.81 -14.70 7.36
C THR A 369 24.83 -16.13 6.82
N ARG A 370 26.00 -16.65 6.43
CA ARG A 370 26.16 -18.04 5.92
C ARG A 370 25.77 -19.08 6.97
N GLU A 371 26.17 -18.92 8.23
CA GLU A 371 25.82 -19.83 9.32
C GLU A 371 24.30 -19.86 9.56
N THR A 372 23.63 -18.70 9.55
CA THR A 372 22.18 -18.61 9.72
C THR A 372 21.42 -19.23 8.54
N MET A 373 21.87 -18.99 7.32
CA MET A 373 21.35 -19.68 6.13
C MET A 373 21.53 -21.20 6.28
N GLN A 374 22.75 -21.67 6.58
CA GLN A 374 23.08 -23.09 6.60
C GLN A 374 22.34 -23.86 7.70
N ARG A 375 22.09 -23.27 8.89
CA ARG A 375 21.28 -23.94 9.92
C ARG A 375 19.83 -24.17 9.49
N ASN A 376 19.25 -23.25 8.71
CA ASN A 376 17.90 -23.41 8.14
C ASN A 376 17.86 -24.42 6.99
N LEU A 377 18.85 -24.40 6.10
CA LEU A 377 19.00 -25.43 5.06
C LEU A 377 19.18 -26.83 5.68
N ASN A 378 19.98 -26.95 6.74
CA ASN A 378 20.18 -28.21 7.48
C ASN A 378 18.91 -28.68 8.21
N ALA A 379 18.09 -27.76 8.74
CA ALA A 379 16.77 -28.08 9.27
C ALA A 379 15.78 -28.50 8.16
N GLY A 380 16.11 -28.28 6.88
CA GLY A 380 15.28 -28.57 5.72
C GLY A 380 14.17 -27.56 5.51
N ILE A 381 14.42 -26.28 5.82
CA ILE A 381 13.56 -25.15 5.45
C ILE A 381 13.81 -24.83 3.98
N PRO A 382 12.78 -24.77 3.11
CA PRO A 382 12.91 -24.23 1.76
C PRO A 382 13.29 -22.75 1.80
N LEU A 383 14.28 -22.33 0.99
CA LEU A 383 14.81 -20.97 0.98
C LEU A 383 15.28 -20.61 -0.43
N ASP A 384 14.73 -19.52 -0.99
CA ASP A 384 15.10 -19.02 -2.31
C ASP A 384 16.00 -17.79 -2.25
N VAL A 385 15.89 -16.97 -1.19
CA VAL A 385 16.53 -15.66 -1.13
C VAL A 385 17.12 -15.39 0.25
N GLN A 386 18.43 -15.16 0.31
CA GLN A 386 19.11 -14.63 1.49
C GLN A 386 19.23 -13.11 1.36
N TRP A 387 19.06 -12.40 2.47
CA TRP A 387 19.09 -10.95 2.53
C TRP A 387 20.17 -10.45 3.49
N ASN A 388 20.62 -9.20 3.30
CA ASN A 388 21.29 -8.42 4.33
C ASN A 388 20.71 -7.01 4.44
N ASP A 389 20.66 -6.53 5.68
CA ASP A 389 20.34 -5.17 6.08
C ASP A 389 21.62 -4.31 6.10
N ILE A 390 21.54 -3.06 6.58
CA ILE A 390 22.60 -2.05 6.54
C ILE A 390 23.94 -2.49 7.15
N ASP A 391 23.96 -3.58 7.93
CA ASP A 391 25.17 -4.19 8.45
C ASP A 391 26.16 -4.70 7.38
N TYR A 392 25.75 -4.89 6.12
CA TYR A 392 26.69 -5.21 5.04
C TYR A 392 27.56 -4.02 4.58
N MET A 393 27.12 -2.77 4.81
CA MET A 393 27.71 -1.55 4.24
C MET A 393 28.96 -1.08 4.99
N ASP A 394 29.91 -0.41 4.32
CA ASP A 394 30.97 0.35 5.01
C ASP A 394 30.34 1.56 5.71
N LYS A 395 30.18 1.48 7.03
CA LYS A 395 29.59 2.53 7.88
C LYS A 395 28.23 3.04 7.39
N PHE A 396 27.36 2.10 7.01
CA PHE A 396 25.98 2.38 6.58
C PHE A 396 25.90 3.28 5.32
N LYS A 397 26.93 3.28 4.47
CA LYS A 397 26.94 4.01 3.19
C LYS A 397 26.48 3.12 2.04
N ASP A 398 25.45 3.54 1.32
CA ASP A 398 25.01 2.88 0.10
C ASP A 398 26.12 2.65 -0.93
N PHE A 399 25.92 1.62 -1.76
CA PHE A 399 26.84 1.24 -2.84
C PHE A 399 28.25 0.83 -2.36
N THR A 400 28.39 0.49 -1.08
CA THR A 400 29.62 -0.05 -0.47
C THR A 400 29.37 -1.39 0.21
N TYR A 401 30.43 -2.10 0.61
CA TYR A 401 30.32 -3.16 1.62
C TYR A 401 31.55 -3.15 2.52
N ASP A 402 31.36 -3.50 3.79
CA ASP A 402 32.40 -3.54 4.83
C ASP A 402 33.47 -4.57 4.44
N LYS A 403 34.70 -4.09 4.22
CA LYS A 403 35.80 -4.91 3.70
C LYS A 403 36.47 -5.79 4.78
N ASP A 404 36.08 -5.67 6.04
CA ASP A 404 36.56 -6.48 7.16
C ASP A 404 35.51 -7.53 7.57
N LYS A 405 34.29 -7.09 7.91
CA LYS A 405 33.17 -7.96 8.35
C LYS A 405 32.49 -8.73 7.22
N PHE A 406 32.46 -8.12 6.03
CA PHE A 406 31.88 -8.69 4.81
C PHE A 406 32.97 -8.98 3.76
N ALA A 407 34.21 -9.18 4.22
CA ALA A 407 35.27 -9.82 3.43
C ALA A 407 34.79 -11.19 2.92
N GLY A 408 34.69 -11.37 1.60
CA GLY A 408 34.14 -12.57 0.98
C GLY A 408 32.65 -12.48 0.57
N LEU A 409 32.03 -11.30 0.62
CA LEU A 409 30.64 -11.12 0.19
C LEU A 409 30.40 -11.46 -1.30
N PRO A 410 31.23 -11.04 -2.28
CA PRO A 410 31.06 -11.45 -3.68
C PRO A 410 31.04 -12.97 -3.85
N GLU A 411 31.96 -13.67 -3.20
CA GLU A 411 32.11 -15.12 -3.22
C GLU A 411 30.92 -15.84 -2.55
N PHE A 412 30.34 -15.26 -1.50
CA PHE A 412 29.10 -15.75 -0.90
C PHE A 412 27.88 -15.60 -1.84
N VAL A 413 27.82 -14.53 -2.64
CA VAL A 413 26.76 -14.37 -3.64
C VAL A 413 26.91 -15.38 -4.79
N GLU A 414 28.15 -15.66 -5.22
CA GLU A 414 28.41 -16.74 -6.18
C GLU A 414 28.03 -18.13 -5.61
N GLU A 415 28.29 -18.37 -4.32
CA GLU A 415 27.85 -19.57 -3.58
C GLU A 415 26.31 -19.72 -3.62
N LEU A 416 25.56 -18.65 -3.32
CA LEU A 416 24.09 -18.62 -3.42
C LEU A 416 23.60 -18.96 -4.84
N HIS A 417 24.15 -18.26 -5.85
CA HIS A 417 23.78 -18.45 -7.26
C HIS A 417 24.04 -19.87 -7.75
N SER A 418 25.16 -20.47 -7.35
CA SER A 418 25.51 -21.85 -7.71
C SER A 418 24.50 -22.89 -7.17
N ASN A 419 23.83 -22.58 -6.05
CA ASN A 419 22.78 -23.39 -5.43
C ASN A 419 21.37 -23.06 -5.94
N GLY A 420 21.23 -22.12 -6.87
CA GLY A 420 19.94 -21.65 -7.39
C GLY A 420 19.16 -20.76 -6.41
N MET A 421 19.88 -20.14 -5.47
CA MET A 421 19.36 -19.11 -4.56
C MET A 421 19.73 -17.71 -5.09
N HIS A 422 19.12 -16.68 -4.50
CA HIS A 422 19.24 -15.28 -4.90
C HIS A 422 19.65 -14.42 -3.71
N TYR A 423 20.19 -13.24 -4.00
CA TYR A 423 20.65 -12.30 -2.98
C TYR A 423 19.99 -10.92 -3.12
N VAL A 424 19.45 -10.40 -2.02
CA VAL A 424 18.82 -9.06 -1.96
C VAL A 424 19.45 -8.26 -0.82
N VAL A 425 19.63 -6.96 -1.03
CA VAL A 425 20.18 -6.06 -0.02
C VAL A 425 19.29 -4.85 0.17
N ILE A 426 19.34 -4.26 1.37
CA ILE A 426 18.81 -2.92 1.61
C ILE A 426 19.63 -1.86 0.84
N THR A 427 18.99 -0.76 0.49
CA THR A 427 19.56 0.45 -0.09
C THR A 427 18.69 1.61 0.36
N ASP A 428 19.30 2.65 0.92
CA ASP A 428 18.60 3.83 1.39
C ASP A 428 18.67 4.96 0.34
N PRO A 429 17.74 5.92 0.33
CA PRO A 429 17.89 7.15 -0.43
C PRO A 429 18.91 8.11 0.20
N GLY A 430 19.36 7.85 1.43
CA GLY A 430 20.18 8.76 2.23
C GLY A 430 21.68 8.65 1.98
N ILE A 431 22.24 9.52 1.13
CA ILE A 431 23.67 9.49 0.79
C ILE A 431 24.51 10.29 1.81
N SER A 432 25.55 9.67 2.40
CA SER A 432 26.50 10.38 3.29
C SER A 432 27.13 11.59 2.59
N SER A 433 27.06 12.75 3.24
CA SER A 433 27.75 13.99 2.81
C SER A 433 28.97 14.32 3.68
N SER A 434 29.36 13.43 4.60
CA SER A 434 30.46 13.63 5.56
C SER A 434 31.83 13.19 5.04
N GLU A 435 31.86 12.44 3.94
CA GLU A 435 33.08 11.81 3.42
C GLU A 435 34.06 12.84 2.84
N LYS A 436 35.33 12.46 2.68
CA LYS A 436 36.33 13.34 2.05
C LYS A 436 36.01 13.48 0.56
N PRO A 437 36.13 14.68 -0.05
CA PRO A 437 35.91 14.86 -1.47
C PRO A 437 36.76 13.90 -2.32
N GLY A 438 36.12 13.22 -3.27
CA GLY A 438 36.75 12.21 -4.12
C GLY A 438 36.95 10.83 -3.48
N THR A 439 36.41 10.57 -2.27
CA THR A 439 36.46 9.23 -1.63
C THR A 439 35.13 8.50 -1.59
N TYR A 440 34.02 9.13 -2.00
CA TYR A 440 32.69 8.49 -1.99
C TYR A 440 31.90 8.88 -3.25
N PRO A 441 32.08 8.14 -4.36
CA PRO A 441 31.51 8.47 -5.66
C PRO A 441 30.00 8.75 -5.70
N PRO A 442 29.12 8.10 -4.92
CA PRO A 442 27.70 8.47 -4.86
C PRO A 442 27.49 9.94 -4.49
N PHE A 443 28.16 10.43 -3.44
CA PHE A 443 28.10 11.84 -3.07
C PHE A 443 28.77 12.75 -4.11
N ASP A 444 29.99 12.41 -4.53
CA ASP A 444 30.78 13.23 -5.46
C ASP A 444 30.07 13.38 -6.85
N ASP A 445 29.50 12.29 -7.39
CA ASP A 445 28.75 12.29 -8.65
C ASP A 445 27.41 13.04 -8.53
N GLY A 446 26.66 12.81 -7.44
CA GLY A 446 25.36 13.45 -7.20
C GLY A 446 25.50 14.97 -7.01
N LEU A 447 26.55 15.40 -6.32
CA LEU A 447 26.89 16.80 -6.13
C LEU A 447 27.30 17.46 -7.45
N LYS A 448 28.15 16.81 -8.24
CA LYS A 448 28.59 17.28 -9.56
C LYS A 448 27.43 17.38 -10.57
N ALA A 449 26.43 16.52 -10.45
CA ALA A 449 25.26 16.50 -11.31
C ALA A 449 24.08 17.37 -10.80
N ASP A 450 24.26 18.04 -9.64
CA ASP A 450 23.28 18.92 -8.99
C ASP A 450 21.95 18.23 -8.63
N LEU A 451 22.03 16.99 -8.14
CA LEU A 451 20.88 16.08 -7.98
C LEU A 451 20.30 15.97 -6.58
N PHE A 452 20.84 16.66 -5.58
CA PHE A 452 20.36 16.56 -4.20
C PHE A 452 19.32 17.64 -3.88
N LEU A 453 18.42 17.35 -2.92
CA LEU A 453 17.50 18.33 -2.38
C LEU A 453 18.24 19.57 -1.88
N LYS A 454 17.63 20.74 -2.06
CA LYS A 454 18.20 22.04 -1.66
C LYS A 454 17.29 22.80 -0.72
N ASN A 455 17.88 23.59 0.15
CA ASN A 455 17.18 24.62 0.90
C ASN A 455 16.72 25.75 -0.05
N PRO A 456 15.78 26.63 0.37
CA PRO A 456 15.32 27.76 -0.44
C PRO A 456 16.42 28.71 -0.93
N ASN A 457 17.56 28.79 -0.24
CA ASN A 457 18.74 29.58 -0.62
C ASN A 457 19.76 28.83 -1.49
N ASP A 458 19.35 27.70 -2.09
CA ASP A 458 20.12 26.85 -3.01
C ASP A 458 21.35 26.14 -2.41
N SER A 459 21.55 26.19 -1.08
CA SER A 459 22.47 25.27 -0.40
C SER A 459 21.88 23.86 -0.29
N LEU A 460 22.71 22.84 -0.17
CA LEU A 460 22.26 21.46 0.03
C LEU A 460 21.39 21.32 1.29
N PHE A 461 20.27 20.63 1.16
CA PHE A 461 19.51 20.15 2.31
C PHE A 461 20.29 19.01 2.96
N ILE A 462 20.68 19.18 4.23
CA ILE A 462 21.38 18.17 5.02
C ILE A 462 20.44 17.68 6.12
N GLY A 463 20.05 16.41 6.06
CA GLY A 463 19.35 15.69 7.14
C GLY A 463 20.29 14.72 7.86
N LYS A 464 19.72 13.69 8.50
CA LYS A 464 20.44 12.60 9.16
C LYS A 464 19.67 11.28 9.05
N VAL A 465 20.38 10.21 8.69
CA VAL A 465 19.89 8.82 8.74
C VAL A 465 20.98 7.94 9.38
N TRP A 466 21.27 6.74 8.85
CA TRP A 466 22.19 5.76 9.45
C TRP A 466 23.68 6.15 9.40
N THR A 467 24.08 6.93 8.39
CA THR A 467 25.48 7.32 8.14
C THR A 467 26.03 8.26 9.21
N ASP A 468 27.31 8.13 9.56
CA ASP A 468 28.02 9.08 10.43
C ASP A 468 27.97 10.52 9.87
N GLY A 469 27.29 11.42 10.58
CA GLY A 469 27.31 12.86 10.32
C GLY A 469 26.06 13.40 9.61
N GLY A 470 26.23 13.92 8.39
CA GLY A 470 25.16 14.54 7.59
C GLY A 470 24.81 13.71 6.35
N THR A 471 23.53 13.72 5.98
CA THR A 471 22.97 12.94 4.88
C THR A 471 22.28 13.87 3.87
N VAL A 472 22.50 13.66 2.57
CA VAL A 472 21.76 14.32 1.48
C VAL A 472 20.84 13.33 0.77
N PHE A 473 19.73 13.81 0.24
CA PHE A 473 18.72 12.99 -0.44
C PHE A 473 18.69 13.33 -1.94
N PRO A 474 18.81 12.33 -2.84
CA PRO A 474 18.59 12.53 -4.27
C PRO A 474 17.16 12.98 -4.56
N ASP A 475 17.02 13.98 -5.42
CA ASP A 475 15.74 14.38 -5.97
C ASP A 475 15.37 13.46 -7.14
N PHE A 476 14.64 12.39 -6.85
CA PHE A 476 14.13 11.48 -7.88
C PHE A 476 13.09 12.11 -8.83
N SER A 477 12.68 13.38 -8.63
CA SER A 477 11.91 14.13 -9.64
C SER A 477 12.77 14.74 -10.75
N HIS A 478 14.09 14.82 -10.54
CA HIS A 478 15.04 15.36 -11.51
C HIS A 478 15.27 14.39 -12.69
N PRO A 479 15.24 14.83 -13.96
CA PRO A 479 15.30 13.94 -15.14
C PRO A 479 16.60 13.12 -15.25
N ASN A 480 17.69 13.57 -14.62
CA ASN A 480 18.96 12.83 -14.56
C ASN A 480 19.08 11.88 -13.36
N ALA A 481 18.15 11.90 -12.38
CA ALA A 481 18.26 11.09 -11.16
C ALA A 481 18.31 9.59 -11.46
N THR A 482 17.46 9.08 -12.36
CA THR A 482 17.49 7.67 -12.78
C THR A 482 18.83 7.28 -13.42
N ASN A 483 19.48 8.18 -14.17
CA ASN A 483 20.79 7.90 -14.79
C ASN A 483 21.91 7.84 -13.73
N TYR A 484 21.90 8.77 -12.77
CA TYR A 484 22.81 8.76 -11.62
C TYR A 484 22.61 7.49 -10.77
N TRP A 485 21.37 7.18 -10.39
CA TRP A 485 21.03 6.00 -9.59
C TRP A 485 21.42 4.70 -10.30
N SER A 486 21.11 4.61 -11.60
CA SER A 486 21.54 3.48 -12.44
C SER A 486 23.06 3.33 -12.49
N LYS A 487 23.83 4.44 -12.47
CA LYS A 487 25.30 4.37 -12.43
C LYS A 487 25.77 3.80 -11.10
N GLN A 488 25.36 4.35 -9.96
CA GLN A 488 25.81 3.87 -8.65
C GLN A 488 25.44 2.39 -8.44
N LEU A 489 24.24 2.00 -8.84
CA LEU A 489 23.81 0.59 -8.84
C LEU A 489 24.61 -0.29 -9.81
N THR A 490 25.00 0.21 -10.99
CA THR A 490 25.87 -0.54 -11.93
C THR A 490 27.25 -0.76 -11.32
N ASP A 491 27.81 0.28 -10.70
CA ASP A 491 29.15 0.26 -10.10
C ASP A 491 29.18 -0.66 -8.86
N PHE A 492 28.13 -0.67 -8.03
CA PHE A 492 27.98 -1.62 -6.94
C PHE A 492 27.73 -3.05 -7.43
N HIS A 493 26.80 -3.25 -8.37
CA HIS A 493 26.53 -4.56 -8.97
C HIS A 493 27.75 -5.13 -9.72
N SER A 494 28.71 -4.28 -10.13
CA SER A 494 29.99 -4.75 -10.68
C SER A 494 30.79 -5.56 -9.64
N GLN A 495 30.70 -5.20 -8.35
CA GLN A 495 31.36 -5.85 -7.21
C GLN A 495 30.53 -6.98 -6.60
N VAL A 496 29.22 -6.79 -6.38
CA VAL A 496 28.33 -7.76 -5.71
C VAL A 496 27.10 -8.01 -6.57
N LYS A 497 26.87 -9.26 -7.02
CA LYS A 497 25.82 -9.61 -8.01
C LYS A 497 24.42 -9.72 -7.41
N VAL A 498 23.89 -8.60 -6.88
CA VAL A 498 22.55 -8.54 -6.29
C VAL A 498 21.43 -8.85 -7.30
N ASP A 499 20.42 -9.60 -6.85
CA ASP A 499 19.28 -10.03 -7.68
C ASP A 499 18.06 -9.12 -7.60
N GLY A 500 17.95 -8.39 -6.50
CA GLY A 500 16.91 -7.40 -6.24
C GLY A 500 17.34 -6.47 -5.14
N LEU A 501 16.52 -5.44 -4.91
CA LEU A 501 16.80 -4.40 -3.93
C LEU A 501 15.60 -4.19 -3.01
N TRP A 502 15.90 -3.96 -1.76
CA TRP A 502 15.00 -3.45 -0.76
C TRP A 502 15.32 -1.96 -0.62
N ILE A 503 14.39 -1.09 -1.01
CA ILE A 503 14.52 0.34 -0.82
C ILE A 503 13.72 0.75 0.42
N ASP A 504 14.40 1.37 1.37
CA ASP A 504 13.88 1.69 2.68
C ASP A 504 14.07 3.18 3.02
N MET A 505 13.56 3.64 4.16
CA MET A 505 13.75 5.01 4.65
C MET A 505 13.27 6.10 3.66
N ASN A 506 12.36 5.74 2.74
CA ASN A 506 12.07 6.49 1.52
C ASN A 506 10.74 7.26 1.52
N GLU A 507 10.21 7.53 2.71
CA GLU A 507 9.11 8.47 2.93
C GLU A 507 9.34 9.90 2.40
N PRO A 508 10.53 10.56 2.52
CA PRO A 508 11.82 10.12 3.07
C PRO A 508 11.91 10.28 4.59
N SER A 509 12.49 9.29 5.26
CA SER A 509 12.78 9.31 6.69
C SER A 509 13.99 10.17 7.02
N ASN A 510 13.96 10.78 8.19
CA ASN A 510 15.01 11.63 8.73
C ASN A 510 14.95 11.57 10.26
N VAL A 511 16.06 11.31 10.96
CA VAL A 511 16.04 11.16 12.43
C VAL A 511 15.92 12.51 13.17
N ILE A 512 15.87 13.62 12.43
CA ILE A 512 15.62 14.98 12.91
C ILE A 512 14.46 15.61 12.15
N ASP A 513 13.78 16.58 12.77
CA ASP A 513 12.70 17.34 12.15
C ASP A 513 13.28 18.40 11.19
N GLY A 514 13.18 18.17 9.89
CA GLY A 514 13.76 19.04 8.87
C GLY A 514 15.29 18.94 8.77
N GLY A 515 15.94 20.03 8.37
CA GLY A 515 17.39 20.04 8.14
C GLY A 515 18.21 20.26 9.41
N VAL A 516 19.53 19.99 9.33
CA VAL A 516 20.51 20.32 10.40
C VAL A 516 20.51 21.82 10.76
N GLY A 517 20.12 22.70 9.83
CA GLY A 517 19.91 24.13 10.05
C GLY A 517 18.50 24.54 10.49
N GLY A 518 17.62 23.58 10.77
CA GLY A 518 16.17 23.80 10.88
C GLY A 518 15.50 24.09 9.53
N CYS A 519 14.25 24.54 9.57
CA CYS A 519 13.48 24.97 8.39
C CYS A 519 13.20 26.48 8.44
N ILE A 520 13.04 27.11 7.27
CA ILE A 520 12.60 28.51 7.20
C ILE A 520 11.14 28.61 7.64
N LYS A 521 10.80 29.59 8.49
CA LYS A 521 9.40 29.83 8.86
C LYS A 521 8.59 30.21 7.61
N SER A 522 7.58 29.40 7.29
CA SER A 522 6.75 29.52 6.10
C SER A 522 5.40 28.84 6.31
N SER A 523 4.36 29.27 5.62
CA SER A 523 3.06 28.58 5.61
C SER A 523 3.12 27.20 4.94
N PHE A 524 4.21 26.84 4.26
CA PHE A 524 4.44 25.44 3.84
C PHE A 524 4.94 24.54 4.97
N GLU A 525 5.68 25.08 5.94
CA GLU A 525 6.12 24.31 7.12
C GLU A 525 5.03 24.23 8.19
N ASP A 526 4.28 25.32 8.36
CA ASP A 526 3.20 25.47 9.34
C ASP A 526 1.92 25.98 8.59
N PRO A 527 1.16 25.08 7.91
CA PRO A 527 0.00 25.44 7.08
C PRO A 527 -1.23 25.90 7.86
N PRO A 528 -2.20 26.60 7.21
CA PRO A 528 -3.44 27.05 7.86
C PRO A 528 -4.39 25.91 8.27
N TYR A 529 -4.17 24.70 7.76
CA TYR A 529 -4.77 23.45 8.23
C TYR A 529 -3.67 22.39 8.31
N LEU A 530 -3.54 21.70 9.45
CA LEU A 530 -2.53 20.67 9.68
C LEU A 530 -3.19 19.29 9.71
N PRO A 531 -3.06 18.46 8.67
CA PRO A 531 -3.60 17.10 8.66
C PRO A 531 -3.12 16.28 9.86
N GLY A 532 -4.03 15.52 10.48
CA GLY A 532 -3.74 14.76 11.70
C GLY A 532 -3.59 15.61 12.98
N GLY A 533 -3.19 16.88 12.89
CA GLY A 533 -3.15 17.85 14.00
C GLY A 533 -2.12 17.58 15.12
N ASN A 534 -1.30 16.53 15.01
CA ASN A 534 -0.43 16.07 16.09
C ASN A 534 1.01 16.64 16.02
N ASN A 535 1.60 16.66 14.82
CA ASN A 535 3.00 16.98 14.57
C ASN A 535 3.11 17.94 13.36
N PRO A 536 4.12 18.82 13.31
CA PRO A 536 4.38 19.64 12.12
C PRO A 536 4.79 18.74 10.94
N LEU A 537 4.51 19.15 9.70
CA LEU A 537 4.76 18.32 8.51
C LEU A 537 6.23 17.89 8.34
N ARG A 538 7.17 18.73 8.76
CA ARG A 538 8.62 18.43 8.77
C ARG A 538 9.06 17.37 9.79
N HIS A 539 8.14 16.83 10.60
CA HIS A 539 8.48 15.85 11.63
C HIS A 539 9.04 14.57 11.01
N ARG A 540 10.23 14.16 11.45
CA ARG A 540 10.97 12.99 10.90
C ARG A 540 11.14 12.94 9.37
N THR A 541 11.10 14.09 8.70
CA THR A 541 11.30 14.16 7.24
C THR A 541 12.04 15.46 6.85
N ALA A 542 12.09 15.80 5.56
CA ALA A 542 12.72 17.02 5.08
C ALA A 542 11.86 18.27 5.36
N CYS A 543 12.46 19.47 5.26
CA CYS A 543 11.68 20.71 5.30
C CYS A 543 10.70 20.77 4.12
N MET A 544 9.45 21.17 4.36
CA MET A 544 8.43 21.27 3.32
C MET A 544 8.80 22.26 2.20
N THR A 545 9.60 23.27 2.55
CA THR A 545 10.16 24.28 1.65
C THR A 545 11.40 23.83 0.87
N SER A 546 11.92 22.62 1.10
CA SER A 546 13.05 22.08 0.33
C SER A 546 12.70 21.98 -1.15
N LYS A 547 13.59 22.48 -2.01
CA LYS A 547 13.45 22.50 -3.46
C LYS A 547 13.68 21.11 -4.05
N HIS A 548 12.72 20.66 -4.86
CA HIS A 548 12.85 19.65 -5.89
C HIS A 548 12.96 20.36 -7.26
N TYR A 549 13.21 19.60 -8.33
CA TYR A 549 13.51 20.09 -9.67
C TYR A 549 12.45 21.05 -10.27
N LYS A 550 11.17 20.87 -9.92
CA LYS A 550 10.06 21.70 -10.43
C LYS A 550 9.14 22.29 -9.36
N THR A 551 9.37 21.97 -8.09
CA THR A 551 8.41 22.24 -7.00
C THR A 551 9.11 22.11 -5.65
N ILE A 552 8.37 22.13 -4.55
CA ILE A 552 8.88 21.96 -3.19
C ILE A 552 8.39 20.66 -2.55
N HIS A 553 9.07 20.22 -1.49
CA HIS A 553 8.82 18.96 -0.82
C HIS A 553 7.37 18.80 -0.33
N TYR A 554 6.72 19.91 0.07
CA TYR A 554 5.28 20.00 0.38
C TYR A 554 4.33 19.32 -0.64
N ASN A 555 4.73 19.27 -1.91
CA ASN A 555 3.97 18.66 -3.01
C ASN A 555 4.49 17.25 -3.39
N GLU A 556 5.80 17.02 -3.26
CA GLU A 556 6.50 15.80 -3.73
C GLU A 556 6.74 14.75 -2.63
N HIS A 557 6.57 15.10 -1.35
CA HIS A 557 6.86 14.23 -0.21
C HIS A 557 6.25 12.82 -0.38
N ASN A 558 4.93 12.73 -0.54
CA ASN A 558 4.23 11.45 -0.74
C ASN A 558 4.63 10.69 -2.02
N LEU A 559 5.39 11.31 -2.94
CA LEU A 559 5.83 10.72 -4.21
C LEU A 559 7.27 10.18 -4.15
N MET A 560 8.04 10.41 -3.08
CA MET A 560 9.46 10.07 -3.01
C MET A 560 9.72 8.57 -3.22
N GLY A 561 9.12 7.69 -2.40
CA GLY A 561 9.23 6.24 -2.57
C GLY A 561 8.68 5.70 -3.90
N TYR A 562 7.68 6.36 -4.50
CA TYR A 562 7.23 6.00 -5.86
C TYR A 562 8.31 6.27 -6.91
N ARG A 563 8.96 7.44 -6.83
CA ARG A 563 9.98 7.86 -7.81
C ARG A 563 11.27 7.07 -7.66
N GLU A 564 11.69 6.79 -6.43
CA GLU A 564 12.83 5.91 -6.18
C GLU A 564 12.53 4.48 -6.67
N ALA A 565 11.35 3.93 -6.38
CA ALA A 565 10.96 2.62 -6.90
C ALA A 565 10.98 2.57 -8.44
N ALA A 566 10.47 3.60 -9.11
CA ALA A 566 10.53 3.72 -10.56
C ALA A 566 11.97 3.79 -11.09
N ALA A 567 12.84 4.60 -10.46
CA ALA A 567 14.24 4.71 -10.84
C ALA A 567 15.01 3.39 -10.62
N THR A 568 14.75 2.71 -9.50
CA THR A 568 15.35 1.42 -9.11
C THR A 568 14.89 0.28 -10.00
N ASN A 569 13.59 0.24 -10.33
CA ASN A 569 13.02 -0.73 -11.28
C ASN A 569 13.69 -0.62 -12.65
N LEU A 570 13.82 0.61 -13.18
CA LEU A 570 14.50 0.88 -14.45
C LEU A 570 16.00 0.52 -14.41
N ALA A 571 16.68 0.84 -13.31
CA ALA A 571 18.08 0.48 -13.10
C ALA A 571 18.29 -1.04 -13.11
N LEU A 572 17.52 -1.80 -12.33
CA LEU A 572 17.62 -3.26 -12.26
C LEU A 572 17.28 -3.93 -13.60
N LYS A 573 16.26 -3.46 -14.33
CA LYS A 573 15.98 -3.92 -15.70
C LYS A 573 17.21 -3.80 -16.61
N LYS A 574 17.89 -2.65 -16.57
CA LYS A 574 19.08 -2.37 -17.37
C LYS A 574 20.31 -3.20 -16.92
N ILE A 575 20.52 -3.33 -15.61
CA ILE A 575 21.69 -4.00 -15.02
C ILE A 575 21.60 -5.52 -15.18
N ARG A 576 20.45 -6.12 -14.87
CA ARG A 576 20.27 -7.58 -14.86
C ARG A 576 19.77 -8.16 -16.18
N GLN A 577 19.16 -7.35 -17.06
CA GLN A 577 18.45 -7.80 -18.27
C GLN A 577 17.38 -8.89 -17.98
N LYS A 578 16.82 -8.80 -16.77
CA LYS A 578 15.87 -9.72 -16.13
C LYS A 578 14.85 -8.89 -15.38
N ARG A 579 13.74 -9.50 -14.96
CA ARG A 579 12.73 -8.85 -14.13
C ARG A 579 13.37 -8.20 -12.90
N PRO A 580 13.05 -6.92 -12.63
CA PRO A 580 13.48 -6.28 -11.41
C PRO A 580 12.69 -6.89 -10.26
N PHE A 581 13.36 -7.09 -9.13
CA PHE A 581 12.70 -7.33 -7.86
C PHE A 581 13.03 -6.15 -6.95
N VAL A 582 12.02 -5.34 -6.66
CA VAL A 582 12.11 -4.17 -5.79
C VAL A 582 11.03 -4.31 -4.72
N ILE A 583 11.40 -4.11 -3.46
CA ILE A 583 10.47 -4.01 -2.32
C ILE A 583 10.69 -2.62 -1.70
N SER A 584 9.63 -1.82 -1.59
CA SER A 584 9.67 -0.42 -1.12
C SER A 584 8.88 -0.25 0.17
N ARG A 585 9.30 0.66 1.06
CA ARG A 585 8.52 1.02 2.26
C ARG A 585 7.48 2.07 1.94
N ALA A 586 7.91 3.25 1.51
CA ALA A 586 6.98 4.29 1.10
C ALA A 586 6.34 3.94 -0.25
N SER A 587 5.07 4.34 -0.41
CA SER A 587 4.29 4.05 -1.60
C SER A 587 3.26 5.14 -1.94
N PHE A 588 2.94 5.26 -3.23
CA PHE A 588 1.83 6.09 -3.71
C PHE A 588 0.93 5.30 -4.68
N LEU A 589 -0.13 5.92 -5.20
CA LEU A 589 -0.98 5.33 -6.24
C LEU A 589 -0.11 4.85 -7.44
N GLY A 590 -0.30 3.60 -7.85
CA GLY A 590 0.45 2.99 -8.95
C GLY A 590 1.82 2.40 -8.56
N GLN A 591 2.19 2.35 -7.27
CA GLN A 591 3.43 1.74 -6.79
C GLN A 591 3.72 0.36 -7.39
N GLY A 592 2.67 -0.46 -7.52
CA GLY A 592 2.75 -1.83 -8.00
C GLY A 592 3.28 -2.00 -9.42
N VAL A 593 3.37 -0.93 -10.23
CA VAL A 593 4.06 -0.94 -11.53
C VAL A 593 5.58 -1.15 -11.36
N HIS A 594 6.13 -0.72 -10.22
CA HIS A 594 7.58 -0.59 -10.00
C HIS A 594 8.11 -1.48 -8.86
N SER A 595 7.35 -1.69 -7.79
CA SER A 595 7.80 -2.49 -6.63
C SER A 595 6.67 -3.31 -6.00
N GLY A 596 7.07 -4.29 -5.18
CA GLY A 596 6.24 -4.76 -4.07
C GLY A 596 6.35 -3.85 -2.84
N HIS A 597 5.76 -4.31 -1.74
CA HIS A 597 5.66 -3.60 -0.45
C HIS A 597 5.82 -4.59 0.72
N TRP A 598 6.18 -4.11 1.90
CA TRP A 598 5.95 -4.83 3.16
C TRP A 598 5.40 -3.88 4.20
N SER A 599 4.64 -4.37 5.17
CA SER A 599 3.93 -3.55 6.16
C SER A 599 4.81 -2.82 7.19
N GLY A 600 6.10 -2.59 6.87
CA GLY A 600 7.09 -1.96 7.74
C GLY A 600 7.34 -2.71 9.06
N ASP A 601 7.81 -1.92 10.03
CA ASP A 601 8.41 -2.30 11.31
C ASP A 601 7.37 -2.83 12.32
N ILE A 602 6.64 -3.86 11.92
CA ILE A 602 5.56 -4.46 12.69
C ILE A 602 6.09 -5.14 13.96
N SER A 603 5.33 -5.14 15.06
CA SER A 603 5.81 -5.71 16.32
C SER A 603 5.57 -7.21 16.45
N SER A 604 6.39 -7.89 17.25
CA SER A 604 6.28 -9.31 17.61
C SER A 604 5.12 -9.58 18.58
N THR A 605 3.89 -9.22 18.18
CA THR A 605 2.68 -9.45 18.97
C THR A 605 1.63 -10.26 18.19
N TRP A 606 0.67 -10.82 18.92
CA TRP A 606 -0.47 -11.49 18.31
C TRP A 606 -1.36 -10.52 17.54
N ASP A 607 -1.52 -9.28 18.01
CA ASP A 607 -2.38 -8.26 17.38
C ASP A 607 -1.82 -7.84 16.04
N ASP A 608 -0.51 -7.60 15.97
CA ASP A 608 0.24 -7.36 14.74
C ASP A 608 0.09 -8.51 13.73
N MET A 609 0.22 -9.77 14.19
CA MET A 609 -0.04 -10.92 13.33
C MET A 609 -1.47 -10.92 12.78
N ARG A 610 -2.48 -10.48 13.55
CA ARG A 610 -3.86 -10.32 13.03
C ARG A 610 -3.93 -9.21 11.99
N TYR A 611 -3.44 -8.01 12.30
CA TYR A 611 -3.53 -6.84 11.44
C TYR A 611 -2.62 -6.91 10.18
N SER A 612 -1.71 -7.87 10.11
CA SER A 612 -1.00 -8.21 8.87
C SER A 612 -1.95 -8.57 7.71
N ILE A 613 -3.07 -9.24 8.00
CA ILE A 613 -4.04 -9.69 6.97
C ILE A 613 -4.79 -8.50 6.34
N PRO A 614 -5.46 -7.60 7.10
CA PRO A 614 -6.09 -6.40 6.52
C PRO A 614 -5.07 -5.48 5.81
N SER A 615 -3.80 -5.44 6.23
CA SER A 615 -2.75 -4.72 5.49
C SER A 615 -2.53 -5.33 4.09
N ILE A 616 -2.28 -6.65 4.01
CA ILE A 616 -2.09 -7.38 2.74
C ILE A 616 -3.30 -7.28 1.81
N LEU A 617 -4.52 -7.34 2.38
CA LEU A 617 -5.76 -7.16 1.62
C LEU A 617 -5.87 -5.73 1.06
N ASN A 618 -5.57 -4.70 1.86
CA ASN A 618 -5.56 -3.31 1.41
C ASN A 618 -4.55 -3.08 0.28
N PHE A 619 -3.32 -3.58 0.36
CA PHE A 619 -2.34 -3.44 -0.72
C PHE A 619 -2.72 -4.18 -2.00
N ASN A 620 -3.48 -5.28 -1.92
CA ASN A 620 -4.10 -5.87 -3.10
C ASN A 620 -5.17 -4.96 -3.72
N LEU A 621 -5.93 -4.18 -2.93
CA LEU A 621 -6.81 -3.13 -3.47
C LEU A 621 -6.01 -2.00 -4.13
N TYR A 622 -4.86 -1.61 -3.58
CA TYR A 622 -3.97 -0.57 -4.14
C TYR A 622 -3.20 -1.02 -5.39
N GLY A 623 -3.43 -2.24 -5.90
CA GLY A 623 -2.72 -2.77 -7.06
C GLY A 623 -1.26 -3.13 -6.76
N VAL A 624 -0.92 -3.43 -5.51
CA VAL A 624 0.40 -3.90 -5.07
C VAL A 624 0.27 -5.35 -4.55
N PRO A 625 0.07 -6.33 -5.45
CA PRO A 625 -0.18 -7.72 -5.06
C PRO A 625 1.04 -8.39 -4.43
N MET A 626 2.26 -7.90 -4.73
CA MET A 626 3.52 -8.41 -4.17
C MET A 626 3.75 -7.77 -2.79
N VAL A 627 2.95 -8.18 -1.81
CA VAL A 627 2.94 -7.61 -0.45
C VAL A 627 3.00 -8.70 0.62
N GLY A 628 3.60 -8.36 1.76
CA GLY A 628 3.72 -9.21 2.93
C GLY A 628 3.91 -8.40 4.21
N SER A 629 4.15 -9.11 5.30
CA SER A 629 4.49 -8.57 6.62
C SER A 629 5.67 -9.36 7.14
N ASP A 630 6.53 -8.76 7.97
CA ASP A 630 7.70 -9.45 8.49
C ASP A 630 7.30 -10.57 9.46
N ILE A 631 7.54 -11.81 9.01
CA ILE A 631 7.02 -13.01 9.64
C ILE A 631 7.69 -13.20 11.01
N CYS A 632 6.86 -13.39 12.03
CA CYS A 632 7.19 -13.42 13.47
C CYS A 632 7.31 -12.05 14.17
N GLY A 633 7.23 -10.96 13.42
CA GLY A 633 7.36 -9.56 13.88
C GLY A 633 8.80 -9.05 13.73
N PHE A 634 8.97 -7.76 13.44
CA PHE A 634 10.28 -7.11 13.36
C PHE A 634 10.74 -6.59 14.72
N ASN A 635 9.87 -5.82 15.39
CA ASN A 635 10.15 -5.20 16.68
C ASN A 635 9.91 -6.16 17.85
N PHE A 636 10.77 -6.09 18.88
CA PHE A 636 10.74 -6.92 20.09
C PHE A 636 10.92 -8.44 19.85
N ASN A 637 11.10 -9.19 20.94
CA ASN A 637 11.31 -10.64 20.89
C ASN A 637 10.00 -11.41 20.64
N THR A 638 9.95 -12.20 19.56
CA THR A 638 8.89 -13.18 19.34
C THR A 638 8.89 -14.32 20.38
N THR A 639 7.80 -15.09 20.42
CA THR A 639 7.69 -16.32 21.23
C THR A 639 7.55 -17.54 20.31
N VAL A 640 7.95 -18.73 20.79
CA VAL A 640 7.81 -19.98 20.01
C VAL A 640 6.37 -20.21 19.52
N PRO A 641 5.30 -20.01 20.32
CA PRO A 641 3.93 -20.15 19.82
C PRO A 641 3.54 -19.09 18.79
N LEU A 642 3.92 -17.81 19.00
CA LEU A 642 3.64 -16.73 18.06
C LEU A 642 4.35 -17.01 16.73
N CYS A 643 5.65 -17.26 16.73
CA CYS A 643 6.41 -17.50 15.51
C CYS A 643 5.97 -18.79 14.80
N ALA A 644 5.56 -19.85 15.51
CA ALA A 644 4.98 -21.04 14.88
C ALA A 644 3.67 -20.72 14.13
N ARG A 645 2.78 -19.90 14.71
CA ARG A 645 1.56 -19.43 14.02
C ARG A 645 1.88 -18.48 12.87
N TRP A 646 2.80 -17.54 13.07
CA TRP A 646 3.14 -16.53 12.07
C TRP A 646 3.89 -17.13 10.87
N GLN A 647 4.81 -18.08 11.06
CA GLN A 647 5.39 -18.85 9.94
C GLN A 647 4.29 -19.60 9.16
N SER A 648 3.33 -20.18 9.87
CA SER A 648 2.22 -20.90 9.25
C SER A 648 1.30 -19.99 8.42
N LEU A 649 1.03 -18.78 8.88
CA LEU A 649 0.27 -17.74 8.15
C LEU A 649 1.09 -17.14 7.00
N GLY A 650 2.33 -16.74 7.30
CA GLY A 650 3.21 -15.98 6.41
C GLY A 650 3.62 -16.74 5.15
N ALA A 651 3.66 -18.07 5.22
CA ALA A 651 3.77 -18.94 4.04
C ALA A 651 2.69 -18.69 2.97
N PHE A 652 1.57 -18.04 3.30
CA PHE A 652 0.49 -17.68 2.38
C PHE A 652 0.41 -16.19 2.05
N TYR A 653 1.30 -15.35 2.58
CA TYR A 653 1.47 -13.99 2.08
C TYR A 653 2.01 -14.03 0.64
N PRO A 654 1.55 -13.16 -0.28
CA PRO A 654 2.12 -13.08 -1.62
C PRO A 654 3.65 -12.94 -1.61
N PHE A 655 4.18 -12.00 -0.80
CA PHE A 655 5.60 -11.89 -0.44
C PHE A 655 5.83 -12.48 0.96
N SER A 656 6.76 -13.43 1.10
CA SER A 656 6.95 -14.23 2.33
C SER A 656 8.38 -14.10 2.87
N ARG A 657 8.62 -13.10 3.73
CA ARG A 657 9.91 -12.82 4.38
C ARG A 657 9.82 -12.95 5.91
N ASN A 658 10.74 -13.70 6.51
CA ASN A 658 11.08 -13.55 7.93
C ASN A 658 12.21 -12.54 8.05
N HIS A 659 12.02 -11.53 8.90
CA HIS A 659 12.92 -10.42 9.15
C HIS A 659 12.80 -10.02 10.62
N ASN A 660 13.80 -9.35 11.18
CA ASN A 660 13.98 -9.18 12.62
C ASN A 660 14.88 -7.99 12.91
N ASP A 661 14.65 -7.28 14.00
CA ASP A 661 15.51 -6.20 14.48
C ASP A 661 16.90 -6.69 14.98
N ALA A 662 17.87 -5.78 15.06
CA ALA A 662 19.21 -6.04 15.57
C ALA A 662 19.27 -6.28 17.09
N SER A 663 18.34 -5.69 17.88
CA SER A 663 18.27 -5.91 19.33
C SER A 663 17.49 -7.16 19.73
N ALA A 664 16.69 -7.71 18.80
CA ALA A 664 15.88 -8.90 19.03
C ALA A 664 16.68 -10.22 18.94
N VAL A 665 16.23 -11.22 19.68
CA VAL A 665 16.78 -12.59 19.62
C VAL A 665 16.59 -13.22 18.25
N ASP A 666 17.50 -14.11 17.86
CA ASP A 666 17.41 -14.89 16.60
C ASP A 666 16.05 -15.59 16.47
N GLN A 667 15.32 -15.31 15.39
CA GLN A 667 13.98 -15.86 15.13
C GLN A 667 13.81 -16.56 13.76
N ASP A 668 14.91 -16.84 13.08
CA ASP A 668 14.87 -17.77 11.94
C ASP A 668 14.37 -19.15 12.40
N PRO A 669 13.68 -19.93 11.55
CA PRO A 669 13.03 -21.16 11.97
C PRO A 669 13.90 -22.14 12.75
N ALA A 670 15.20 -22.23 12.43
CA ALA A 670 16.15 -23.11 13.10
C ALA A 670 16.58 -22.66 14.51
N SER A 671 16.57 -21.36 14.84
CA SER A 671 16.96 -20.87 16.17
C SER A 671 15.90 -21.18 17.24
N LEU A 672 14.62 -21.12 16.88
CA LEU A 672 13.47 -21.29 17.78
C LEU A 672 13.04 -22.75 17.98
N GLY A 673 13.80 -23.70 17.45
CA GLY A 673 13.67 -25.13 17.74
C GLY A 673 12.52 -25.85 17.02
N SER A 674 12.31 -27.11 17.41
CA SER A 674 11.54 -28.10 16.63
C SER A 674 10.09 -27.71 16.33
N THR A 675 9.43 -26.95 17.21
CA THR A 675 8.06 -26.46 16.99
C THR A 675 7.98 -25.49 15.81
N VAL A 676 8.88 -24.49 15.75
CA VAL A 676 8.90 -23.50 14.67
C VAL A 676 9.41 -24.13 13.37
N ILE A 677 10.41 -25.01 13.44
CA ILE A 677 10.85 -25.82 12.29
C ILE A 677 9.68 -26.63 11.72
N ALA A 678 8.90 -27.34 12.55
CA ALA A 678 7.78 -28.14 12.09
C ALA A 678 6.66 -27.29 11.44
N ALA A 679 6.34 -26.14 12.05
CA ALA A 679 5.34 -25.21 11.53
C ALA A 679 5.75 -24.62 10.17
N THR A 680 6.99 -24.14 10.09
CA THR A 680 7.57 -23.55 8.88
C THR A 680 7.66 -24.58 7.75
N LYS A 681 8.14 -25.80 8.03
CA LYS A 681 8.27 -26.84 6.99
C LYS A 681 6.93 -27.25 6.42
N LYS A 682 5.92 -27.51 7.27
CA LYS A 682 4.58 -27.89 6.80
C LYS A 682 3.96 -26.81 5.92
N SER A 683 4.01 -25.56 6.37
CA SER A 683 3.37 -24.44 5.67
C SER A 683 4.12 -24.04 4.38
N LEU A 684 5.45 -23.99 4.39
CA LEU A 684 6.24 -23.79 3.17
C LEU A 684 6.13 -24.97 2.20
N GLU A 685 5.97 -26.21 2.67
CA GLU A 685 5.68 -27.35 1.79
C GLU A 685 4.38 -27.12 0.99
N VAL A 686 3.30 -26.65 1.65
CA VAL A 686 2.06 -26.22 0.95
C VAL A 686 2.33 -25.07 -0.02
N ARG A 687 3.07 -24.03 0.40
CA ARG A 687 3.41 -22.87 -0.45
C ARG A 687 4.11 -23.31 -1.73
N TYR A 688 5.17 -24.12 -1.62
CA TYR A 688 6.00 -24.55 -2.74
C TYR A 688 5.25 -25.49 -3.70
N VAL A 689 4.24 -26.23 -3.21
CA VAL A 689 3.28 -26.99 -4.05
C VAL A 689 2.40 -26.03 -4.86
N LEU A 690 1.94 -24.94 -4.25
CA LEU A 690 0.99 -23.97 -4.78
C LEU A 690 1.58 -22.94 -5.75
N LEU A 691 2.92 -22.81 -5.82
CA LEU A 691 3.58 -21.76 -6.62
C LEU A 691 3.14 -21.63 -8.09
N PRO A 692 2.81 -22.69 -8.87
CA PRO A 692 2.32 -22.51 -10.24
C PRO A 692 0.94 -21.84 -10.31
N TYR A 693 0.06 -22.12 -9.34
CA TYR A 693 -1.21 -21.42 -9.16
C TYR A 693 -0.97 -19.98 -8.72
N LEU A 694 -0.15 -19.74 -7.68
CA LEU A 694 0.16 -18.39 -7.18
C LEU A 694 0.79 -17.52 -8.29
N TYR A 695 1.72 -18.06 -9.06
CA TYR A 695 2.32 -17.39 -10.20
C TYR A 695 1.31 -17.09 -11.30
N SER A 696 0.37 -18.01 -11.57
CA SER A 696 -0.73 -17.76 -12.50
C SER A 696 -1.64 -16.61 -12.02
N LEU A 697 -1.84 -16.43 -10.70
CA LEU A 697 -2.53 -15.26 -10.15
C LEU A 697 -1.74 -13.96 -10.38
N PHE A 698 -0.41 -13.98 -10.20
CA PHE A 698 0.44 -12.82 -10.51
C PHE A 698 0.42 -12.47 -12.01
N VAL A 699 0.42 -13.45 -12.90
CA VAL A 699 0.24 -13.22 -14.34
C VAL A 699 -1.13 -12.61 -14.63
N ARG A 700 -2.21 -13.10 -14.00
CA ARG A 700 -3.54 -12.47 -14.11
C ARG A 700 -3.56 -11.04 -13.56
N SER A 701 -2.83 -10.77 -12.48
CA SER A 701 -2.70 -9.44 -11.88
C SER A 701 -2.02 -8.48 -12.86
N HIS A 702 -0.89 -8.89 -13.44
CA HIS A 702 -0.13 -8.13 -14.43
C HIS A 702 -0.94 -7.82 -15.71
N ILE A 703 -1.71 -8.78 -16.23
CA ILE A 703 -2.46 -8.58 -17.48
C ILE A 703 -3.77 -7.83 -17.21
N TYR A 704 -4.57 -8.32 -16.27
CA TYR A 704 -5.98 -7.94 -16.11
C TYR A 704 -6.23 -6.98 -14.94
N GLY A 705 -5.30 -6.85 -13.99
CA GLY A 705 -5.50 -6.07 -12.76
C GLY A 705 -6.22 -6.85 -11.65
N ASP A 706 -6.19 -8.18 -11.69
CA ASP A 706 -6.75 -9.04 -10.64
C ASP A 706 -5.95 -8.93 -9.32
N THR A 707 -6.62 -9.13 -8.20
CA THR A 707 -5.97 -9.29 -6.87
C THR A 707 -5.39 -10.69 -6.69
N VAL A 708 -4.27 -10.81 -5.97
CA VAL A 708 -3.66 -12.11 -5.65
C VAL A 708 -4.19 -12.64 -4.32
N ALA A 709 -4.05 -11.87 -3.23
CA ALA A 709 -4.79 -12.10 -1.99
C ALA A 709 -6.08 -11.26 -2.01
N ARG A 710 -7.22 -11.83 -1.63
CA ARG A 710 -8.52 -11.15 -1.69
C ARG A 710 -9.45 -11.51 -0.53
N PRO A 711 -10.32 -10.57 -0.09
CA PRO A 711 -11.35 -10.85 0.90
C PRO A 711 -12.45 -11.72 0.30
N LEU A 712 -13.23 -12.41 1.14
CA LEU A 712 -14.27 -13.33 0.68
C LEU A 712 -15.36 -12.64 -0.17
N PHE A 713 -15.67 -11.37 0.09
CA PHE A 713 -16.70 -10.64 -0.66
C PHE A 713 -16.34 -10.38 -2.13
N PHE A 714 -15.07 -10.54 -2.56
CA PHE A 714 -14.73 -10.49 -3.99
C PHE A 714 -15.37 -11.64 -4.78
N GLU A 715 -15.53 -12.80 -4.13
CA GLU A 715 -16.11 -14.01 -4.70
C GLU A 715 -17.58 -14.22 -4.33
N TYR A 716 -18.02 -13.56 -3.26
CA TYR A 716 -19.36 -13.68 -2.67
C TYR A 716 -19.97 -12.31 -2.31
N PRO A 717 -20.03 -11.32 -3.23
CA PRO A 717 -20.46 -9.96 -2.91
C PRO A 717 -21.95 -9.85 -2.54
N GLN A 718 -22.76 -10.88 -2.79
CA GLN A 718 -24.16 -10.94 -2.37
C GLN A 718 -24.33 -11.39 -0.90
N ASP A 719 -23.26 -11.83 -0.25
CA ASP A 719 -23.27 -12.39 1.10
C ASP A 719 -22.66 -11.39 2.10
N LYS A 720 -23.53 -10.57 2.73
CA LYS A 720 -23.10 -9.51 3.65
C LYS A 720 -22.34 -10.03 4.88
N ASN A 721 -22.41 -11.32 5.20
CA ASN A 721 -21.57 -11.92 6.25
C ASN A 721 -20.07 -11.85 5.91
N THR A 722 -19.71 -11.74 4.63
CA THR A 722 -18.32 -11.68 4.16
C THR A 722 -17.70 -10.28 4.22
N TYR A 723 -18.50 -9.23 4.48
CA TYR A 723 -18.07 -7.84 4.35
C TYR A 723 -17.10 -7.41 5.46
N SER A 724 -17.27 -7.90 6.68
CA SER A 724 -16.41 -7.58 7.83
C SER A 724 -15.35 -8.67 8.12
N ILE A 725 -15.05 -9.53 7.14
CA ILE A 725 -14.11 -10.63 7.32
C ILE A 725 -12.71 -10.20 6.87
N ASP A 726 -11.80 -10.06 7.83
CA ASP A 726 -10.38 -9.79 7.62
C ASP A 726 -9.44 -10.73 8.41
N GLU A 727 -9.98 -11.72 9.15
CA GLU A 727 -9.20 -12.77 9.83
C GLU A 727 -8.99 -14.05 8.99
N GLN A 728 -9.56 -14.11 7.79
CA GLN A 728 -9.36 -15.17 6.79
C GLN A 728 -9.40 -14.55 5.39
N PHE A 729 -8.69 -15.15 4.43
CA PHE A 729 -8.59 -14.61 3.08
C PHE A 729 -8.51 -15.72 2.02
N LEU A 730 -8.66 -15.33 0.76
CA LEU A 730 -8.47 -16.19 -0.39
C LEU A 730 -7.18 -15.81 -1.14
N LEU A 731 -6.43 -16.82 -1.60
CA LEU A 731 -5.48 -16.68 -2.70
C LEU A 731 -6.23 -16.97 -4.00
N GLY A 732 -6.45 -15.93 -4.80
CA GLY A 732 -7.31 -15.96 -5.98
C GLY A 732 -8.75 -16.35 -5.61
N PRO A 733 -9.50 -17.01 -6.53
CA PRO A 733 -10.89 -17.38 -6.27
C PRO A 733 -11.06 -18.74 -5.57
N ALA A 734 -9.99 -19.51 -5.36
CA ALA A 734 -10.07 -20.97 -5.13
C ALA A 734 -9.44 -21.50 -3.84
N PHE A 735 -8.49 -20.80 -3.21
CA PHE A 735 -7.72 -21.31 -2.06
C PHE A 735 -7.94 -20.42 -0.83
N MET A 736 -8.50 -20.94 0.25
CA MET A 736 -8.83 -20.21 1.47
C MET A 736 -7.84 -20.52 2.60
N VAL A 737 -7.41 -19.48 3.29
CA VAL A 737 -6.47 -19.52 4.42
C VAL A 737 -7.19 -19.09 5.70
N MET A 738 -7.13 -19.93 6.73
CA MET A 738 -7.83 -19.76 8.01
C MET A 738 -6.82 -19.90 9.17
N PRO A 739 -6.06 -18.83 9.47
CA PRO A 739 -5.03 -18.85 10.51
C PRO A 739 -5.63 -18.91 11.93
N VAL A 740 -4.85 -19.45 12.87
CA VAL A 740 -5.13 -19.25 14.30
C VAL A 740 -4.39 -18.00 14.76
N LEU A 741 -5.17 -17.04 15.25
CA LEU A 741 -4.77 -15.63 15.38
C LEU A 741 -4.70 -15.12 16.83
N TYR A 742 -5.03 -15.97 17.79
CA TYR A 742 -5.14 -15.63 19.20
C TYR A 742 -4.25 -16.53 20.05
N GLU A 743 -3.65 -15.97 21.10
CA GLU A 743 -2.72 -16.71 21.96
C GLU A 743 -3.40 -17.91 22.63
N ASN A 744 -2.66 -19.01 22.76
CA ASN A 744 -3.12 -20.29 23.31
C ASN A 744 -4.31 -20.96 22.58
N ALA A 745 -4.82 -20.39 21.49
CA ALA A 745 -5.90 -20.99 20.72
C ALA A 745 -5.42 -22.25 19.96
N VAL A 746 -6.24 -23.30 20.02
CA VAL A 746 -6.05 -24.59 19.35
C VAL A 746 -7.08 -24.85 18.25
N ASN A 747 -7.89 -23.83 17.93
CA ASN A 747 -8.93 -23.88 16.93
C ASN A 747 -9.14 -22.49 16.28
N VAL A 748 -9.82 -22.48 15.13
CA VAL A 748 -10.28 -21.29 14.43
C VAL A 748 -11.77 -21.45 14.11
N THR A 749 -12.53 -20.35 14.20
CA THR A 749 -13.93 -20.31 13.75
C THR A 749 -14.01 -19.53 12.45
N ALA A 750 -13.99 -20.23 11.32
CA ALA A 750 -13.96 -19.62 9.99
C ALA A 750 -15.35 -19.64 9.33
N TYR A 751 -15.69 -18.58 8.60
CA TYR A 751 -16.86 -18.54 7.74
C TYR A 751 -16.61 -19.29 6.44
N PHE A 752 -17.52 -20.18 6.08
CA PHE A 752 -17.58 -20.83 4.79
C PHE A 752 -18.78 -20.26 4.02
N PRO A 753 -18.57 -19.51 2.93
CA PRO A 753 -19.65 -19.12 2.04
C PRO A 753 -20.35 -20.33 1.44
N LYS A 754 -21.62 -20.18 1.08
CA LYS A 754 -22.45 -21.28 0.56
C LYS A 754 -21.80 -22.01 -0.64
N GLY A 755 -21.80 -23.33 -0.59
CA GLY A 755 -21.32 -24.22 -1.66
C GLY A 755 -20.44 -25.38 -1.15
N ARG A 756 -19.87 -26.13 -2.11
CA ARG A 756 -18.85 -27.15 -1.84
C ARG A 756 -17.48 -26.51 -1.57
N TRP A 757 -16.88 -26.93 -0.47
CA TRP A 757 -15.49 -26.67 -0.10
C TRP A 757 -14.81 -28.00 0.22
N TYR A 758 -13.48 -28.02 0.18
CA TYR A 758 -12.67 -29.19 0.50
C TYR A 758 -11.62 -28.81 1.53
N ASP A 759 -11.52 -29.53 2.65
CA ASP A 759 -10.51 -29.23 3.68
C ASP A 759 -9.08 -29.53 3.20
N GLY A 760 -8.08 -29.24 4.03
CA GLY A 760 -6.67 -29.50 3.73
C GLY A 760 -6.34 -30.97 3.41
N ASP A 761 -7.17 -31.91 3.89
CA ASP A 761 -7.10 -33.34 3.58
C ASP A 761 -8.07 -33.76 2.45
N GLY A 762 -8.67 -32.81 1.72
CA GLY A 762 -9.55 -33.03 0.58
C GLY A 762 -10.95 -33.55 0.93
N ARG A 763 -11.39 -33.46 2.19
CA ARG A 763 -12.75 -33.88 2.58
C ARG A 763 -13.78 -32.84 2.21
N LEU A 764 -14.91 -33.26 1.63
CA LEU A 764 -16.01 -32.38 1.26
C LEU A 764 -16.69 -31.75 2.49
N ILE A 765 -16.63 -30.43 2.57
CA ILE A 765 -17.45 -29.57 3.42
C ILE A 765 -18.58 -29.01 2.54
N GLN A 766 -19.82 -29.33 2.90
CA GLN A 766 -21.01 -28.78 2.25
C GLN A 766 -21.54 -27.64 3.11
N SER A 767 -21.26 -26.37 2.74
CA SER A 767 -21.70 -25.24 3.56
C SER A 767 -22.97 -24.58 3.05
N ALA A 768 -23.83 -24.16 3.98
CA ALA A 768 -25.00 -23.33 3.74
C ALA A 768 -24.69 -21.82 3.73
N GLY A 769 -23.47 -21.40 4.09
CA GLY A 769 -23.13 -20.00 4.38
C GLY A 769 -23.01 -19.77 5.89
N GLU A 770 -22.06 -20.45 6.56
CA GLU A 770 -22.02 -20.57 8.02
C GLU A 770 -20.60 -20.53 8.62
N LYS A 771 -20.51 -20.31 9.94
CA LYS A 771 -19.24 -20.40 10.67
C LYS A 771 -18.99 -21.83 11.15
N ILE A 772 -17.80 -22.37 10.86
CA ILE A 772 -17.38 -23.73 11.21
C ILE A 772 -16.17 -23.65 12.15
N LEU A 773 -16.22 -24.40 13.26
CA LEU A 773 -15.12 -24.55 14.20
C LEU A 773 -14.16 -25.65 13.72
N ILE A 774 -12.90 -25.30 13.49
CA ILE A 774 -11.85 -26.22 13.02
C ILE A 774 -10.77 -26.33 14.09
N GLN A 775 -10.41 -27.56 14.48
CA GLN A 775 -9.26 -27.80 15.37
C GLN A 775 -7.95 -27.69 14.56
N VAL A 776 -6.99 -26.91 15.06
CA VAL A 776 -5.73 -26.60 14.36
C VAL A 776 -4.56 -26.69 15.34
N PRO A 777 -3.77 -27.79 15.31
CA PRO A 777 -2.56 -27.95 16.10
C PRO A 777 -1.58 -26.77 15.92
N LEU A 778 -0.71 -26.52 16.91
CA LEU A 778 0.19 -25.35 16.91
C LEU A 778 1.09 -25.23 15.66
N THR A 779 1.50 -26.36 15.07
CA THR A 779 2.37 -26.42 13.89
C THR A 779 1.62 -26.35 12.56
N ASP A 780 0.30 -26.17 12.60
CA ASP A 780 -0.58 -26.36 11.45
C ASP A 780 -1.42 -25.08 11.25
N ILE A 781 -2.01 -24.96 10.06
CA ILE A 781 -2.93 -23.90 9.67
C ILE A 781 -4.09 -24.53 8.90
N ALA A 782 -5.32 -24.07 9.14
CA ALA A 782 -6.46 -24.55 8.38
C ALA A 782 -6.45 -23.89 6.99
N ILE A 783 -6.61 -24.73 5.98
CA ILE A 783 -6.75 -24.34 4.57
C ILE A 783 -7.93 -25.10 3.97
N ALA A 784 -8.58 -24.50 2.98
CA ALA A 784 -9.63 -25.14 2.22
C ALA A 784 -9.62 -24.71 0.75
N TYR A 785 -10.12 -25.57 -0.14
CA TYR A 785 -10.20 -25.33 -1.57
C TYR A 785 -11.66 -25.27 -2.00
N ARG A 786 -12.02 -24.28 -2.80
CA ARG A 786 -13.38 -24.09 -3.30
C ARG A 786 -13.71 -25.15 -4.36
N GLY A 787 -14.94 -25.66 -4.37
CA GLY A 787 -15.46 -26.43 -5.49
C GLY A 787 -15.61 -25.58 -6.74
N GLY A 788 -15.38 -26.16 -7.92
CA GLY A 788 -15.42 -25.48 -9.21
C GLY A 788 -14.04 -25.17 -9.82
N TYR A 789 -12.94 -25.66 -9.24
CA TYR A 789 -11.60 -25.23 -9.61
C TYR A 789 -10.64 -26.37 -9.97
N VAL A 790 -9.75 -26.09 -10.93
CA VAL A 790 -8.59 -26.94 -11.27
C VAL A 790 -7.33 -26.14 -10.94
N LEU A 791 -6.61 -26.56 -9.90
CA LEU A 791 -5.39 -25.90 -9.43
C LEU A 791 -4.16 -26.59 -10.04
N PRO A 792 -3.31 -25.87 -10.80
CA PRO A 792 -2.02 -26.38 -11.22
C PRO A 792 -1.00 -26.28 -10.08
N LEU A 793 -0.42 -27.42 -9.71
CA LEU A 793 0.53 -27.60 -8.63
C LEU A 793 1.82 -28.24 -9.17
N LYS A 794 2.90 -28.25 -8.38
CA LYS A 794 4.12 -29.02 -8.66
C LYS A 794 4.60 -29.77 -7.42
N ILE A 795 5.40 -30.82 -7.61
CA ILE A 795 6.12 -31.46 -6.51
C ILE A 795 7.18 -30.46 -5.99
N PRO A 796 7.24 -30.16 -4.68
CA PRO A 796 8.13 -29.13 -4.16
C PRO A 796 9.58 -29.63 -4.01
N ALA A 797 10.48 -28.68 -3.80
CA ALA A 797 11.90 -28.86 -3.53
C ALA A 797 12.40 -27.73 -2.62
N ASN A 798 13.68 -27.73 -2.28
CA ASN A 798 14.27 -26.78 -1.33
C ASN A 798 14.29 -25.32 -1.81
N ASN A 799 14.19 -25.07 -3.12
CA ASN A 799 14.04 -23.74 -3.71
C ASN A 799 13.29 -23.84 -5.06
N THR A 800 12.95 -22.69 -5.67
CA THR A 800 12.25 -22.65 -6.96
C THR A 800 13.10 -23.15 -8.13
N ALA A 801 14.42 -22.96 -8.11
CA ALA A 801 15.32 -23.44 -9.16
C ALA A 801 15.31 -24.98 -9.30
N PHE A 802 15.06 -25.70 -8.20
CA PHE A 802 14.79 -27.14 -8.21
C PHE A 802 13.29 -27.47 -8.42
N SER A 803 12.36 -26.78 -7.75
CA SER A 803 10.93 -27.14 -7.83
C SER A 803 10.34 -26.94 -9.23
N ARG A 804 10.81 -25.93 -9.98
CA ARG A 804 10.40 -25.69 -11.38
C ARG A 804 10.72 -26.86 -12.31
N LYS A 805 11.75 -27.66 -12.01
CA LYS A 805 12.18 -28.86 -12.79
C LYS A 805 11.34 -30.11 -12.51
N ASN A 806 10.59 -30.14 -11.41
CA ASN A 806 9.79 -31.29 -11.01
C ASN A 806 8.50 -31.44 -11.85
N SER A 807 7.82 -32.58 -11.73
CA SER A 807 6.53 -32.80 -12.37
C SER A 807 5.41 -31.92 -11.80
N PHE A 808 4.47 -31.56 -12.69
CA PHE A 808 3.19 -30.96 -12.36
C PHE A 808 2.21 -31.99 -11.79
N VAL A 809 1.30 -31.48 -10.97
CA VAL A 809 0.16 -32.19 -10.38
C VAL A 809 -1.09 -31.32 -10.60
N LEU A 810 -2.23 -31.91 -10.95
CA LEU A 810 -3.51 -31.18 -11.00
C LEU A 810 -4.40 -31.61 -9.83
N LEU A 811 -4.86 -30.64 -9.04
CA LEU A 811 -5.94 -30.84 -8.07
C LEU A 811 -7.25 -30.33 -8.68
N CYS A 812 -8.25 -31.20 -8.81
CA CYS A 812 -9.54 -30.88 -9.39
C CYS A 812 -10.63 -31.01 -8.33
N THR A 813 -11.24 -29.90 -7.92
CA THR A 813 -12.29 -29.82 -6.91
C THR A 813 -13.64 -29.51 -7.55
N LEU A 814 -14.62 -30.39 -7.42
CA LEU A 814 -15.91 -30.25 -8.09
C LEU A 814 -16.86 -29.29 -7.36
N ASP A 815 -17.64 -28.53 -8.12
CA ASP A 815 -18.76 -27.75 -7.57
C ASP A 815 -20.03 -28.60 -7.40
N GLU A 816 -21.15 -27.95 -7.02
CA GLU A 816 -22.48 -28.57 -6.93
C GLU A 816 -22.96 -29.18 -8.25
N ASN A 817 -22.47 -28.65 -9.39
CA ASN A 817 -22.84 -29.06 -10.73
C ASN A 817 -21.88 -30.10 -11.33
N LEU A 818 -21.00 -30.68 -10.49
CA LEU A 818 -19.93 -31.63 -10.87
C LEU A 818 -19.04 -31.09 -11.99
N GLN A 819 -18.69 -29.80 -11.92
CA GLN A 819 -17.86 -29.08 -12.87
C GLN A 819 -16.65 -28.43 -12.15
N ALA A 820 -15.59 -28.16 -12.91
CA ALA A 820 -14.45 -27.38 -12.45
C ALA A 820 -13.72 -26.71 -13.63
N ASN A 821 -13.09 -25.55 -13.40
CA ASN A 821 -12.29 -24.86 -14.40
C ASN A 821 -10.98 -24.32 -13.81
N GLY A 822 -9.96 -24.13 -14.63
CA GLY A 822 -8.69 -23.54 -14.18
C GLY A 822 -7.80 -23.13 -15.33
N GLU A 823 -6.69 -22.49 -15.02
CA GLU A 823 -5.66 -22.14 -16.00
C GLU A 823 -4.26 -22.17 -15.38
N LEU A 824 -3.27 -22.38 -16.24
CA LEU A 824 -1.84 -22.31 -15.92
C LEU A 824 -1.15 -21.38 -16.92
N TYR A 825 -0.46 -20.37 -16.39
CA TYR A 825 0.53 -19.58 -17.13
C TYR A 825 1.94 -20.05 -16.76
N TRP A 826 2.81 -20.26 -17.75
CA TRP A 826 4.16 -20.78 -17.53
C TRP A 826 5.16 -20.27 -18.56
N ASP A 827 6.19 -19.58 -18.11
CA ASP A 827 7.32 -19.08 -18.88
C ASP A 827 8.65 -19.43 -18.18
N ASP A 828 9.77 -18.83 -18.57
CA ASP A 828 11.07 -19.03 -17.92
C ASP A 828 11.12 -18.55 -16.45
N GLY A 829 10.22 -17.64 -16.07
CA GLY A 829 10.06 -17.11 -14.73
C GLY A 829 10.96 -15.91 -14.39
N ASP A 830 11.73 -15.33 -15.31
CA ASP A 830 12.70 -14.27 -14.99
C ASP A 830 12.95 -13.27 -16.14
N SER A 831 12.58 -13.57 -17.39
CA SER A 831 12.71 -12.64 -18.52
C SER A 831 11.72 -11.48 -18.45
N LEU A 832 12.20 -10.27 -18.81
CA LEU A 832 11.49 -8.99 -18.72
C LEU A 832 10.07 -9.04 -19.32
N ASP A 833 9.98 -9.30 -20.62
CA ASP A 833 8.78 -9.08 -21.43
C ASP A 833 8.16 -10.39 -21.96
N SER A 834 8.32 -11.50 -21.23
CA SER A 834 7.88 -12.84 -21.68
C SER A 834 6.43 -12.90 -22.15
N TYR A 835 5.53 -12.16 -21.49
CA TYR A 835 4.13 -12.06 -21.89
C TYR A 835 3.95 -11.27 -23.19
N THR A 836 4.51 -10.05 -23.28
CA THR A 836 4.42 -9.17 -24.46
C THR A 836 5.04 -9.81 -25.71
N ASP A 837 6.16 -10.52 -25.54
CA ASP A 837 6.85 -11.26 -26.60
C ASP A 837 6.15 -12.58 -26.99
N GLY A 838 5.08 -12.97 -26.29
CA GLY A 838 4.41 -14.26 -26.50
C GLY A 838 5.20 -15.49 -25.99
N LYS A 839 6.36 -15.30 -25.35
CA LYS A 839 7.30 -16.32 -24.84
C LYS A 839 6.81 -16.99 -23.55
N TYR A 840 5.57 -17.47 -23.56
CA TYR A 840 4.93 -18.18 -22.46
C TYR A 840 4.03 -19.30 -23.00
N ASN A 841 3.65 -20.20 -22.11
CA ASN A 841 2.63 -21.21 -22.34
C ASN A 841 1.40 -20.85 -21.51
N HIS A 842 0.22 -20.97 -22.10
CA HIS A 842 -1.06 -20.77 -21.41
C HIS A 842 -1.98 -21.93 -21.71
N ILE A 843 -2.44 -22.59 -20.65
CA ILE A 843 -3.28 -23.78 -20.74
C ILE A 843 -4.53 -23.54 -19.93
N LYS A 844 -5.70 -23.82 -20.49
CA LYS A 844 -6.98 -23.83 -19.78
C LYS A 844 -7.43 -25.26 -19.54
N PHE A 845 -7.99 -25.51 -18.37
CA PHE A 845 -8.56 -26.78 -17.95
C PHE A 845 -10.07 -26.62 -17.76
N ALA A 846 -10.84 -27.55 -18.30
CA ALA A 846 -12.29 -27.58 -18.15
C ALA A 846 -12.74 -29.01 -17.84
N LEU A 847 -13.48 -29.16 -16.74
CA LEU A 847 -14.03 -30.41 -16.25
C LEU A 847 -15.55 -30.33 -16.27
N LYS A 848 -16.19 -31.22 -17.04
CA LYS A 848 -17.65 -31.37 -17.13
C LYS A 848 -18.01 -32.78 -17.61
N ASN A 849 -19.20 -33.29 -17.24
CA ASN A 849 -19.72 -34.58 -17.72
C ASN A 849 -18.72 -35.75 -17.56
N ASN A 850 -18.14 -35.90 -16.36
CA ASN A 850 -17.10 -36.88 -16.05
C ASN A 850 -15.89 -36.88 -17.01
N THR A 851 -15.57 -35.71 -17.56
CA THR A 851 -14.46 -35.49 -18.49
C THR A 851 -13.65 -34.27 -18.05
N LEU A 852 -12.35 -34.44 -17.78
CA LEU A 852 -11.39 -33.34 -17.71
C LEU A 852 -10.71 -33.18 -19.07
N SER A 853 -10.70 -31.95 -19.58
CA SER A 853 -10.06 -31.58 -20.84
C SER A 853 -9.08 -30.42 -20.64
N SER A 854 -7.99 -30.38 -21.42
CA SER A 854 -7.10 -29.22 -21.53
C SER A 854 -7.10 -28.61 -22.93
N THR A 855 -6.95 -27.29 -22.99
CA THR A 855 -6.76 -26.52 -24.23
C THR A 855 -5.51 -25.65 -24.09
N VAL A 856 -4.55 -25.83 -24.99
CA VAL A 856 -3.35 -24.98 -25.07
C VAL A 856 -3.73 -23.72 -25.84
N VAL A 857 -3.79 -22.58 -25.15
CA VAL A 857 -4.16 -21.26 -25.68
C VAL A 857 -2.95 -20.55 -26.27
N ASN A 858 -1.78 -20.65 -25.62
CA ASN A 858 -0.50 -20.22 -26.16
C ASN A 858 0.57 -21.29 -25.92
N LYS A 859 1.52 -21.39 -26.86
CA LYS A 859 2.68 -22.30 -26.81
C LYS A 859 3.94 -21.59 -27.35
N GLY A 860 4.40 -20.55 -26.65
CA GLY A 860 5.57 -19.76 -27.03
C GLY A 860 6.83 -20.02 -26.19
N TYR A 861 6.77 -20.89 -25.18
CA TYR A 861 7.93 -21.24 -24.35
C TYR A 861 8.28 -22.73 -24.44
N ASN A 862 9.54 -23.06 -24.70
CA ASN A 862 9.98 -24.46 -24.86
C ASN A 862 10.37 -25.09 -23.51
N ASP A 863 9.40 -25.71 -22.86
CA ASP A 863 9.59 -26.56 -21.68
C ASP A 863 8.82 -27.88 -21.87
N SER A 864 9.38 -28.96 -21.34
CA SER A 864 8.76 -30.28 -21.26
C SER A 864 7.36 -30.26 -20.63
N MET A 865 7.18 -29.42 -19.58
CA MET A 865 5.96 -29.30 -18.77
C MET A 865 5.29 -30.64 -18.43
N ILE A 866 6.07 -31.57 -17.87
CA ILE A 866 5.60 -32.94 -17.55
C ILE A 866 4.64 -32.94 -16.36
N MET A 867 3.53 -33.65 -16.49
CA MET A 867 2.58 -34.00 -15.43
C MET A 867 2.57 -35.53 -15.23
N ASN A 868 2.49 -35.97 -13.97
CA ASN A 868 2.45 -37.40 -13.61
C ASN A 868 1.32 -37.78 -12.65
N MET A 869 0.63 -36.82 -12.03
CA MET A 869 -0.39 -37.07 -11.02
C MET A 869 -1.57 -36.12 -11.17
N ILE A 870 -2.78 -36.64 -10.95
CA ILE A 870 -4.02 -35.86 -10.87
C ILE A 870 -4.83 -36.38 -9.70
N GLN A 871 -5.37 -35.49 -8.88
CA GLN A 871 -6.36 -35.80 -7.87
C GLN A 871 -7.71 -35.20 -8.25
N MET A 872 -8.75 -36.05 -8.23
CA MET A 872 -10.15 -35.70 -8.46
C MET A 872 -10.92 -35.82 -7.15
N THR A 873 -11.57 -34.74 -6.72
CA THR A 873 -12.26 -34.67 -5.42
C THR A 873 -13.65 -34.07 -5.59
N GLY A 874 -14.65 -34.68 -4.94
CA GLY A 874 -16.05 -34.27 -5.01
C GLY A 874 -16.95 -35.10 -5.91
N ILE A 875 -16.54 -36.30 -6.31
CA ILE A 875 -17.39 -37.19 -7.11
C ILE A 875 -18.43 -37.87 -6.21
N ASP A 876 -19.67 -37.99 -6.69
CA ASP A 876 -20.74 -38.62 -5.91
C ASP A 876 -20.68 -40.17 -5.92
N LYS A 877 -19.92 -40.77 -6.86
CA LYS A 877 -19.76 -42.22 -7.03
C LYS A 877 -18.33 -42.55 -7.47
N SER A 878 -17.74 -43.59 -6.87
CA SER A 878 -16.44 -44.11 -7.28
C SER A 878 -16.45 -44.61 -8.73
N PRO A 879 -15.42 -44.30 -9.55
CA PRO A 879 -15.37 -44.72 -10.94
C PRO A 879 -15.11 -46.21 -11.06
N LYS A 880 -15.77 -46.87 -12.02
CA LYS A 880 -15.50 -48.26 -12.43
C LYS A 880 -14.43 -48.37 -13.50
N THR A 881 -14.22 -47.29 -14.25
CA THR A 881 -13.17 -47.17 -15.26
C THR A 881 -12.69 -45.74 -15.34
N VAL A 882 -11.37 -45.55 -15.46
CA VAL A 882 -10.74 -44.27 -15.77
C VAL A 882 -9.87 -44.46 -17.01
N SER A 883 -9.89 -43.48 -17.93
CA SER A 883 -9.05 -43.47 -19.12
C SER A 883 -8.37 -42.11 -19.31
N VAL A 884 -7.15 -42.13 -19.83
CA VAL A 884 -6.34 -40.94 -20.15
C VAL A 884 -5.98 -41.01 -21.62
N ASN A 885 -6.35 -39.98 -22.39
CA ASN A 885 -6.19 -39.88 -23.85
C ASN A 885 -6.66 -41.16 -24.59
N GLY A 886 -7.81 -41.71 -24.16
CA GLY A 886 -8.42 -42.93 -24.72
C GLY A 886 -7.77 -44.26 -24.29
N ARG A 887 -6.72 -44.23 -23.45
CA ARG A 887 -6.07 -45.43 -22.89
C ARG A 887 -6.61 -45.70 -21.48
N ASN A 888 -7.08 -46.91 -21.22
CA ASN A 888 -7.60 -47.29 -19.90
C ASN A 888 -6.47 -47.37 -18.86
N CYS A 889 -6.73 -46.85 -17.67
CA CYS A 889 -5.84 -46.97 -16.52
C CYS A 889 -6.18 -48.25 -15.72
N SER A 890 -5.18 -48.84 -15.07
CA SER A 890 -5.38 -50.00 -14.19
C SER A 890 -5.80 -49.57 -12.78
N GLU A 891 -6.80 -50.21 -12.19
CA GLU A 891 -7.20 -49.93 -10.80
C GLU A 891 -6.19 -50.50 -9.81
N VAL A 892 -5.84 -49.73 -8.77
CA VAL A 892 -4.94 -50.15 -7.68
C VAL A 892 -5.80 -50.56 -6.47
N PRO A 893 -5.63 -51.78 -5.93
CA PRO A 893 -6.41 -52.25 -4.78
C PRO A 893 -6.23 -51.36 -3.54
N ALA A 894 -7.34 -51.13 -2.82
CA ALA A 894 -7.42 -50.23 -1.65
C ALA A 894 -6.53 -50.63 -0.44
N THR A 895 -5.84 -51.77 -0.49
CA THR A 895 -4.88 -52.22 0.55
C THR A 895 -3.56 -51.43 0.56
N LYS A 896 -3.37 -50.49 -0.37
CA LYS A 896 -2.32 -49.45 -0.32
C LYS A 896 -2.97 -48.08 -0.25
N THR A 897 -2.60 -47.24 0.71
CA THR A 897 -3.30 -45.97 0.96
C THR A 897 -2.75 -44.82 0.11
N LEU A 898 -3.39 -44.53 -1.04
CA LEU A 898 -3.24 -43.22 -1.69
C LEU A 898 -4.02 -42.16 -0.89
N GLY A 899 -3.32 -41.46 -0.01
CA GLY A 899 -3.90 -40.48 0.92
C GLY A 899 -4.43 -39.22 0.22
N VAL A 900 -5.50 -38.65 0.77
CA VAL A 900 -6.35 -37.62 0.13
C VAL A 900 -5.74 -36.20 0.12
N ASN A 901 -4.48 -36.05 0.53
CA ASN A 901 -3.83 -34.74 0.71
C ASN A 901 -2.60 -34.59 -0.22
N VAL A 902 -2.78 -33.84 -1.32
CA VAL A 902 -1.72 -33.51 -2.29
C VAL A 902 -0.71 -32.46 -1.81
N PHE A 903 -0.98 -31.75 -0.72
CA PHE A 903 -0.08 -30.70 -0.24
C PHE A 903 1.05 -31.23 0.67
N SER A 904 1.07 -32.54 0.93
CA SER A 904 2.26 -33.22 1.48
C SER A 904 3.07 -33.84 0.35
N SER A 905 4.30 -33.38 0.18
CA SER A 905 5.30 -33.93 -0.74
C SER A 905 5.73 -35.34 -0.36
N ILE A 906 5.76 -35.67 0.93
CA ILE A 906 6.01 -37.05 1.40
C ILE A 906 4.90 -37.97 0.90
N LYS A 907 3.63 -37.53 1.01
CA LYS A 907 2.50 -38.26 0.40
C LYS A 907 2.72 -38.33 -1.11
N MET A 908 2.81 -37.21 -1.84
CA MET A 908 2.97 -37.23 -3.31
C MET A 908 4.13 -38.09 -3.84
N ARG A 909 5.31 -38.03 -3.23
CA ARG A 909 6.46 -38.87 -3.63
C ARG A 909 6.17 -40.35 -3.37
N LYS A 910 5.66 -40.70 -2.18
CA LYS A 910 5.21 -42.07 -1.89
C LYS A 910 4.14 -42.56 -2.89
N ILE A 911 3.18 -41.71 -3.24
CA ILE A 911 2.16 -41.99 -4.25
C ILE A 911 2.79 -42.36 -5.60
N LEU A 912 3.80 -41.60 -6.05
CA LEU A 912 4.50 -41.84 -7.32
C LEU A 912 5.42 -43.08 -7.27
N ASP A 913 6.20 -43.23 -6.19
CA ASP A 913 7.16 -44.32 -6.00
C ASP A 913 6.47 -45.69 -5.88
N GLU A 914 5.45 -45.80 -5.02
CA GLU A 914 4.70 -47.05 -4.79
C GLU A 914 3.87 -47.48 -6.02
N ASN A 915 3.60 -46.54 -6.94
CA ASN A 915 2.86 -46.79 -8.17
C ASN A 915 3.74 -46.86 -9.43
N THR A 916 5.06 -46.98 -9.28
CA THR A 916 6.02 -47.27 -10.37
C THR A 916 5.40 -48.17 -11.45
N LEU A 917 5.37 -47.64 -12.66
CA LEU A 917 4.33 -48.02 -13.63
C LEU A 917 4.54 -49.38 -14.31
N LYS A 918 5.75 -49.97 -14.25
CA LYS A 918 6.07 -51.37 -14.62
C LYS A 918 5.26 -51.88 -15.83
N HIS A 919 5.44 -51.23 -16.98
CA HIS A 919 4.79 -51.53 -18.27
C HIS A 919 3.31 -51.12 -18.44
N GLN A 920 2.73 -50.34 -17.52
CA GLN A 920 1.37 -49.77 -17.63
C GLN A 920 1.43 -48.26 -17.89
N PHE A 921 0.57 -47.72 -18.76
CA PHE A 921 0.55 -46.28 -19.08
C PHE A 921 0.03 -45.40 -17.94
N CYS A 922 -0.99 -45.86 -17.21
CA CYS A 922 -1.55 -45.17 -16.06
C CYS A 922 -2.25 -46.14 -15.10
N LYS A 923 -2.33 -45.71 -13.84
CA LYS A 923 -3.03 -46.36 -12.73
C LYS A 923 -3.97 -45.37 -12.07
N TYR A 924 -5.10 -45.84 -11.55
CA TYR A 924 -5.98 -45.02 -10.71
C TYR A 924 -6.33 -45.74 -9.42
N GLN A 925 -6.67 -44.98 -8.39
CA GLN A 925 -7.20 -45.50 -7.14
C GLN A 925 -8.36 -44.63 -6.65
N PRO A 926 -9.56 -45.20 -6.48
CA PRO A 926 -10.67 -44.56 -5.76
C PRO A 926 -10.37 -44.33 -4.28
N PHE A 927 -10.90 -43.24 -3.74
CA PHE A 927 -11.00 -42.95 -2.31
C PHE A 927 -12.39 -42.35 -2.00
N ASP A 928 -12.68 -42.02 -0.74
CA ASP A 928 -13.99 -41.44 -0.40
C ASP A 928 -14.26 -40.13 -1.16
N LYS A 929 -15.33 -40.12 -1.96
CA LYS A 929 -15.71 -39.01 -2.87
C LYS A 929 -14.59 -38.53 -3.81
N GLY A 930 -13.69 -39.41 -4.24
CA GLY A 930 -12.67 -39.04 -5.24
C GLY A 930 -11.86 -40.19 -5.83
N PHE A 931 -10.87 -39.84 -6.65
CA PHE A 931 -9.83 -40.77 -7.09
C PHE A 931 -8.54 -40.03 -7.46
N THR A 932 -7.41 -40.73 -7.36
CA THR A 932 -6.10 -40.26 -7.83
C THR A 932 -5.71 -41.05 -9.07
N ILE A 933 -5.15 -40.38 -10.08
CA ILE A 933 -4.47 -41.01 -11.22
C ILE A 933 -2.96 -40.78 -11.10
N VAL A 934 -2.17 -41.82 -11.31
CA VAL A 934 -0.72 -41.75 -11.56
C VAL A 934 -0.45 -42.24 -12.98
N MET A 935 0.37 -41.52 -13.75
CA MET A 935 0.59 -41.78 -15.17
C MET A 935 2.05 -41.55 -15.60
N ASP A 936 2.43 -42.17 -16.71
CA ASP A 936 3.71 -41.90 -17.38
C ASP A 936 3.82 -40.40 -17.72
N ALA A 937 5.02 -39.92 -18.04
CA ALA A 937 5.27 -38.51 -18.32
C ALA A 937 4.40 -37.98 -19.49
N ILE A 938 3.34 -37.23 -19.17
CA ILE A 938 2.50 -36.52 -20.16
C ILE A 938 2.88 -35.05 -20.15
N SER A 939 3.20 -34.49 -21.32
CA SER A 939 3.39 -33.04 -21.45
C SER A 939 2.06 -32.31 -21.42
N LEU A 940 1.94 -31.31 -20.54
CA LEU A 940 0.80 -30.39 -20.49
C LEU A 940 0.62 -29.55 -21.78
N LEU A 941 1.64 -29.52 -22.66
CA LEU A 941 1.59 -28.87 -23.98
C LEU A 941 0.96 -29.75 -25.09
N SER A 942 0.40 -30.90 -24.70
CA SER A 942 -0.49 -31.72 -25.53
C SER A 942 -1.90 -31.69 -24.96
N PRO A 943 -2.96 -31.77 -25.79
CA PRO A 943 -4.32 -31.91 -25.27
C PRO A 943 -4.45 -33.14 -24.36
N ILE A 944 -4.99 -32.92 -23.17
CA ILE A 944 -5.31 -33.93 -22.18
C ILE A 944 -6.82 -34.14 -22.22
N ASN A 945 -7.24 -35.39 -22.25
CA ASN A 945 -8.64 -35.81 -22.17
C ASN A 945 -8.73 -37.00 -21.22
N ILE A 946 -9.42 -36.83 -20.09
CA ILE A 946 -9.53 -37.85 -19.04
C ILE A 946 -11.00 -38.09 -18.76
N VAL A 947 -11.44 -39.32 -18.97
CA VAL A 947 -12.85 -39.72 -18.86
C VAL A 947 -13.00 -40.82 -17.82
N TRP A 948 -14.01 -40.69 -16.95
CA TRP A 948 -14.39 -41.75 -16.01
C TRP A 948 -15.89 -42.11 -16.10
N LYS A 949 -16.24 -43.31 -15.63
CA LYS A 949 -17.60 -43.88 -15.66
C LYS A 949 -17.92 -44.63 -14.39
#